data_AF-A0A9W6QVR5-F1
#
_entry.id   AF-A0A9W6QVR5-F1
#
_cell.length_a   1.000
_cell.length_b   1.000
_cell.length_c   1.000
_cell.angle_alpha   90.00
_cell.angle_beta   90.00
_cell.angle_gamma   90.00
#
_symmetry.space_group_name_H-M   'P 1'
#
loop_
_entity.id
_entity.type
_entity.pdbx_description
1 polymer ?
#
loop_
_entity_poly.entity_id
_entity_poly.type
_entity_poly.pdbx_seq_one_letter_code
_entity_poly.pdbx_strand_id
1 'polypeptide(L)'
;MTERAGPARFGTSTGMSDPLLPKIGRNGPLVQKSGDGPSLAARVAPPLSLLVVLTALGLLVNGHRLGLDLAGGRLLPVGGAGELWSAYLSGWHPVGGGTASSAPTAFAVLGALGAIFTPLGGPPALVAVLLLGDAPLAGLTAYAATRALPVARWARAGAAASYALLPPATAAVAQGRLDVVAVHILLPPVIAGIAAVLARGGRGWLHRSSWCALGVALLGAFSPLAHGLALLGLVTGFVVLPTEPDGGRRALLRRVASVVIVVLLPLALLLPWPTVVVNEPALLLHGLGGPAAPATPAELLGLDPGGPGALPVGLVVVVAAVVAVVLRPRSLAGPGLGVAVAGVCGLAVVQLVLVKPVQGGAPAPGFAGVPLLVIGAGLLWLVLSGGPPRLPRPLGIAWAVLVVVVGVGAFLGGRGGPLQAGGGDRLAVAQADELARTGRSVLVLGEGDQLPSQSGGRLPLFGDDQLALAPGAPDRLASWQIALEQPSTGSTRAALSGAAASGALFVVLPHGAEASPIVALAPDLVATESPTRDGRQVLRLLPPAGQVVLVPPGVAKQSVTGTSPTSTLGVTPVEAGLPSVRVRVSEGVPGRLLVLGAEVEPGWRATVDGQVTPIVPAWGHQVAVAVPPTVSTVIVEHSSTLRDVLLLVEIAAVLFAALTAVPGRRRAPASAAGQPVVSDPDAEVNLPR
;
A
#
# COMPACT_ATOMS: atom_id res chain seq x y z
N MET A 1 -71.71 32.69 -48.72
CA MET A 1 -70.62 31.89 -49.35
C MET A 1 -69.88 32.85 -50.27
N THR A 2 -68.84 33.49 -49.75
CA THR A 2 -68.11 34.57 -50.43
C THR A 2 -66.81 34.01 -51.00
N GLU A 3 -66.75 33.97 -52.32
CA GLU A 3 -65.63 33.49 -53.13
C GLU A 3 -64.79 34.68 -53.62
N ARG A 4 -63.48 34.47 -53.71
CA ARG A 4 -62.44 35.45 -54.08
C ARG A 4 -62.42 35.71 -55.59
N ALA A 5 -62.03 36.93 -55.98
CA ALA A 5 -61.18 37.17 -57.16
C ALA A 5 -60.46 38.53 -57.06
N GLY A 6 -59.12 38.55 -57.22
CA GLY A 6 -58.35 39.72 -57.70
C GLY A 6 -58.35 39.74 -59.25
N PRO A 7 -57.55 40.57 -59.98
CA PRO A 7 -56.19 41.04 -59.63
C PRO A 7 -55.70 42.44 -60.16
N ALA A 8 -54.51 42.84 -59.67
CA ALA A 8 -53.33 43.48 -60.31
C ALA A 8 -53.33 44.76 -61.24
N ARG A 9 -52.63 45.80 -60.73
CA ARG A 9 -51.39 46.53 -61.21
C ARG A 9 -51.38 47.67 -62.27
N PHE A 10 -50.36 48.55 -62.04
CA PHE A 10 -49.74 49.66 -62.82
C PHE A 10 -50.37 51.06 -62.67
N GLY A 11 -49.70 52.20 -62.42
CA GLY A 11 -48.30 52.68 -62.34
C GLY A 11 -48.26 54.12 -62.91
N THR A 12 -47.85 55.21 -62.22
CA THR A 12 -46.59 56.03 -62.41
C THR A 12 -46.92 57.50 -62.03
N SER A 13 -46.16 58.20 -61.15
CA SER A 13 -45.01 59.13 -61.38
C SER A 13 -45.34 60.65 -61.26
N THR A 14 -44.34 61.44 -60.82
CA THR A 14 -44.12 62.93 -60.73
C THR A 14 -44.52 63.65 -59.43
N GLY A 15 -43.71 64.51 -58.79
CA GLY A 15 -42.33 65.01 -58.99
C GLY A 15 -42.01 66.23 -58.06
N MET A 16 -40.71 66.61 -57.97
CA MET A 16 -40.08 67.85 -57.42
C MET A 16 -39.90 68.03 -55.87
N SER A 17 -38.70 67.90 -55.26
CA SER A 17 -37.49 68.81 -55.13
C SER A 17 -37.66 69.93 -54.07
N ASP A 18 -36.79 70.30 -53.11
CA ASP A 18 -35.33 70.18 -52.78
C ASP A 18 -35.15 70.77 -51.32
N PRO A 19 -33.96 71.07 -50.69
CA PRO A 19 -32.59 70.51 -50.70
C PRO A 19 -31.87 70.36 -49.29
N LEU A 20 -30.80 69.55 -49.26
CA LEU A 20 -29.45 69.64 -48.61
C LEU A 20 -29.15 69.97 -47.11
N LEU A 21 -28.34 69.05 -46.52
CA LEU A 21 -27.26 69.14 -45.48
C LEU A 21 -27.60 68.91 -43.97
N PRO A 22 -26.64 68.50 -43.09
CA PRO A 22 -26.20 67.11 -42.88
C PRO A 22 -26.37 66.64 -41.41
N LYS A 23 -26.57 65.34 -41.13
CA LYS A 23 -26.50 64.80 -39.76
C LYS A 23 -25.35 63.81 -39.59
N ILE A 24 -24.30 64.31 -38.93
CA ILE A 24 -23.25 63.56 -38.25
C ILE A 24 -23.94 62.66 -37.21
N GLY A 25 -23.98 61.36 -37.49
CA GLY A 25 -24.60 60.33 -36.66
C GLY A 25 -23.56 59.40 -36.05
N ARG A 26 -22.98 59.83 -34.93
CA ARG A 26 -22.56 59.03 -33.76
C ARG A 26 -22.15 57.56 -34.02
N ASN A 27 -20.84 57.34 -34.12
CA ASN A 27 -20.22 56.04 -33.84
C ASN A 27 -20.55 55.61 -32.40
N GLY A 28 -21.52 54.72 -32.23
CA GLY A 28 -21.67 53.92 -31.02
C GLY A 28 -20.83 52.65 -31.19
N PRO A 29 -19.87 52.35 -30.29
CA PRO A 29 -19.10 51.11 -30.40
C PRO A 29 -20.03 49.94 -30.15
N LEU A 30 -20.00 48.98 -31.08
CA LEU A 30 -20.49 47.63 -30.85
C LEU A 30 -19.85 47.13 -29.56
N VAL A 31 -20.65 46.98 -28.50
CA VAL A 31 -20.25 46.25 -27.29
C VAL A 31 -20.02 44.81 -27.73
N GLN A 32 -18.77 44.54 -28.09
CA GLN A 32 -18.22 43.21 -28.24
C GLN A 32 -18.31 42.59 -26.85
N LYS A 33 -19.34 41.77 -26.63
CA LYS A 33 -19.50 40.97 -25.42
C LYS A 33 -18.26 40.09 -25.33
N SER A 34 -17.28 40.52 -24.53
CA SER A 34 -16.13 39.70 -24.20
C SER A 34 -16.69 38.39 -23.66
N GLY A 35 -16.36 37.30 -24.35
CA GLY A 35 -16.62 35.97 -23.86
C GLY A 35 -15.79 35.78 -22.61
N ASP A 36 -16.32 36.21 -21.46
CA ASP A 36 -15.77 35.91 -20.15
C ASP A 36 -15.90 34.41 -19.95
N GLY A 37 -14.87 33.68 -20.39
CA GLY A 37 -14.65 32.32 -19.94
C GLY A 37 -14.69 32.30 -18.41
N PRO A 38 -15.15 31.20 -17.78
CA PRO A 38 -15.30 31.15 -16.33
C PRO A 38 -13.99 31.60 -15.65
N SER A 39 -14.13 32.59 -14.77
CA SER A 39 -13.03 33.19 -14.02
C SER A 39 -12.14 32.11 -13.41
N LEU A 40 -10.84 32.38 -13.29
CA LEU A 40 -9.91 31.45 -12.64
C LEU A 40 -10.40 31.04 -11.23
N ALA A 41 -11.05 31.97 -10.52
CA ALA A 41 -11.71 31.72 -9.24
C ALA A 41 -12.79 30.61 -9.34
N ALA A 42 -13.67 30.65 -10.35
CA ALA A 42 -14.68 29.60 -10.56
C ALA A 42 -14.09 28.23 -10.97
N ARG A 43 -12.82 28.18 -11.40
CA ARG A 43 -12.07 26.95 -11.69
C ARG A 43 -11.44 26.33 -10.44
N VAL A 44 -10.92 27.16 -9.55
CA VAL A 44 -10.18 26.72 -8.35
C VAL A 44 -11.11 26.51 -7.14
N ALA A 45 -12.27 27.16 -7.09
CA ALA A 45 -13.17 27.09 -5.94
C ALA A 45 -13.62 25.65 -5.56
N PRO A 46 -14.06 24.78 -6.48
CA PRO A 46 -14.49 23.41 -6.11
C PRO A 46 -13.37 22.54 -5.50
N PRO A 47 -12.18 22.37 -6.12
CA PRO A 47 -11.12 21.56 -5.52
C PRO A 47 -10.53 22.19 -4.25
N LEU A 48 -10.47 23.53 -4.16
CA LEU A 48 -9.97 24.20 -2.96
C LEU A 48 -10.94 24.04 -1.77
N SER A 49 -12.25 24.24 -2.00
CA SER A 49 -13.25 24.02 -0.94
C SER A 49 -13.28 22.57 -0.48
N LEU A 50 -13.18 21.62 -1.41
CA LEU A 50 -13.04 20.19 -1.09
C LEU A 50 -11.84 19.95 -0.17
N LEU A 51 -10.65 20.48 -0.53
CA LEU A 51 -9.43 20.35 0.26
C LEU A 51 -9.63 20.94 1.67
N VAL A 52 -10.07 22.20 1.76
CA VAL A 52 -10.23 22.90 3.04
C VAL A 52 -11.21 22.17 3.96
N VAL A 53 -12.37 21.75 3.44
CA VAL A 53 -13.40 21.07 4.24
C VAL A 53 -12.92 19.70 4.71
N LEU A 54 -12.32 18.89 3.82
CA LEU A 54 -11.83 17.56 4.19
C LEU A 54 -10.62 17.62 5.12
N THR A 55 -9.73 18.61 4.96
CA THR A 55 -8.63 18.83 5.91
C THR A 55 -9.17 19.26 7.27
N ALA A 56 -10.13 20.18 7.34
CA ALA A 56 -10.73 20.60 8.61
C ALA A 56 -11.43 19.42 9.31
N LEU A 57 -12.19 18.61 8.58
CA LEU A 57 -12.82 17.41 9.11
C LEU A 57 -11.78 16.38 9.56
N GLY A 58 -10.75 16.12 8.75
CA GLY A 58 -9.66 15.20 9.10
C GLY A 58 -8.93 15.60 10.37
N LEU A 59 -8.61 16.89 10.54
CA LEU A 59 -8.01 17.43 11.77
C LEU A 59 -8.96 17.29 12.97
N LEU A 60 -10.26 17.53 12.77
CA LEU A 60 -11.25 17.40 13.83
C LEU A 60 -11.38 15.95 14.28
N VAL A 61 -11.49 15.00 13.36
CA VAL A 61 -11.58 13.55 13.62
C VAL A 61 -10.34 13.03 14.33
N ASN A 62 -9.16 13.40 13.82
CA ASN A 62 -7.88 12.92 14.33
C ASN A 62 -7.28 13.79 15.44
N GLY A 63 -8.02 14.76 15.99
CA GLY A 63 -7.49 15.78 16.90
C GLY A 63 -6.74 15.23 18.14
N HIS A 64 -7.13 14.04 18.62
CA HIS A 64 -6.49 13.39 19.78
C HIS A 64 -5.20 12.62 19.45
N ARG A 65 -4.93 12.38 18.16
CA ARG A 65 -3.78 11.61 17.65
C ARG A 65 -2.96 12.41 16.64
N LEU A 66 -2.95 13.73 16.77
CA LEU A 66 -2.10 14.59 15.96
C LEU A 66 -0.64 14.40 16.39
N GLY A 67 0.20 13.95 15.46
CA GLY A 67 1.62 13.71 15.68
C GLY A 67 2.29 13.33 14.37
N LEU A 68 3.63 13.37 14.36
CA LEU A 68 4.45 12.96 13.20
C LEU A 68 4.95 11.51 13.33
N ASP A 69 4.55 10.84 14.41
CA ASP A 69 4.95 9.48 14.73
C ASP A 69 3.72 8.76 15.29
N LEU A 70 3.08 7.96 14.44
CA LEU A 70 1.84 7.26 14.75
C LEU A 70 2.10 5.76 14.82
N ALA A 71 1.48 5.10 15.80
CA ALA A 71 1.49 3.64 15.91
C ALA A 71 0.22 3.18 16.64
N GLY A 72 -0.11 1.90 16.49
CA GLY A 72 -1.28 1.27 17.10
C GLY A 72 -2.16 0.54 16.10
N GLY A 73 -2.95 -0.40 16.59
CA GLY A 73 -3.74 -1.30 15.75
C GLY A 73 -2.85 -2.21 14.91
N ARG A 74 -2.95 -2.06 13.58
CA ARG A 74 -2.11 -2.76 12.59
C ARG A 74 -0.89 -1.95 12.13
N LEU A 75 -0.69 -0.74 12.66
CA LEU A 75 0.50 0.05 12.40
C LEU A 75 1.52 -0.13 13.53
N LEU A 76 2.53 -0.96 13.31
CA LEU A 76 3.72 -0.99 14.16
C LEU A 76 4.53 0.30 13.99
N PRO A 77 5.40 0.65 14.96
CA PRO A 77 6.30 1.80 14.82
C PRO A 77 7.11 1.73 13.52
N VAL A 78 7.18 2.85 12.81
CA VAL A 78 7.86 2.92 11.51
C VAL A 78 9.33 3.26 11.74
N GLY A 79 10.22 2.51 11.09
CA GLY A 79 11.66 2.77 11.16
C GLY A 79 12.10 4.03 10.42
N GLY A 80 13.32 4.48 10.69
CA GLY A 80 13.95 5.58 9.95
C GLY A 80 14.23 5.22 8.48
N ALA A 81 14.57 6.22 7.65
CA ALA A 81 14.85 5.98 6.23
C ALA A 81 16.01 4.99 6.01
N GLY A 82 17.06 5.08 6.83
CA GLY A 82 18.19 4.13 6.78
C GLY A 82 17.77 2.71 7.15
N GLU A 83 16.88 2.54 8.12
CA GLU A 83 16.38 1.24 8.55
C GLU A 83 15.49 0.59 7.48
N LEU A 84 14.57 1.36 6.86
CA LEU A 84 13.74 0.86 5.77
C LEU A 84 14.56 0.44 4.55
N TRP A 85 15.56 1.24 4.15
CA TRP A 85 16.45 0.90 3.05
C TRP A 85 17.36 -0.29 3.37
N SER A 86 17.89 -0.35 4.60
CA SER A 86 18.66 -1.50 5.05
C SER A 86 17.80 -2.76 5.03
N ALA A 87 16.57 -2.71 5.56
CA ALA A 87 15.66 -3.85 5.54
C ALA A 87 15.25 -4.23 4.10
N TYR A 88 15.06 -3.26 3.20
CA TYR A 88 14.73 -3.53 1.81
C TYR A 88 15.87 -4.21 1.04
N LEU A 89 17.11 -3.80 1.27
CA LEU A 89 18.29 -4.33 0.58
C LEU A 89 18.83 -5.62 1.22
N SER A 90 18.61 -5.82 2.51
CA SER A 90 19.06 -7.03 3.23
C SER A 90 18.40 -8.30 2.68
N GLY A 91 19.22 -9.31 2.38
CA GLY A 91 18.78 -10.64 1.96
C GLY A 91 18.27 -11.54 3.09
N TRP A 92 18.53 -11.16 4.34
CA TRP A 92 18.14 -11.91 5.53
C TRP A 92 17.74 -10.95 6.65
N HIS A 93 16.71 -11.33 7.42
CA HIS A 93 16.14 -10.52 8.48
C HIS A 93 16.08 -11.30 9.79
N PRO A 94 16.46 -10.70 10.93
CA PRO A 94 16.40 -11.36 12.23
C PRO A 94 14.97 -11.31 12.81
N VAL A 95 13.98 -11.81 12.07
CA VAL A 95 12.57 -11.85 12.47
C VAL A 95 12.10 -13.30 12.59
N GLY A 96 11.40 -13.64 13.67
CA GLY A 96 10.93 -15.00 13.95
C GLY A 96 12.04 -16.04 14.06
N GLY A 97 13.22 -15.64 14.57
CA GLY A 97 14.40 -16.49 14.64
C GLY A 97 15.29 -16.44 13.39
N GLY A 98 14.91 -15.68 12.36
CA GLY A 98 15.70 -15.50 11.13
C GLY A 98 14.94 -15.98 9.89
N THR A 99 14.86 -15.13 8.86
CA THR A 99 14.21 -15.47 7.59
C THR A 99 14.88 -14.78 6.41
N ALA A 100 14.98 -15.47 5.27
CA ALA A 100 15.40 -14.92 3.99
C ALA A 100 14.24 -14.39 3.13
N SER A 101 13.05 -14.25 3.71
CA SER A 101 11.90 -13.65 3.03
C SER A 101 12.24 -12.26 2.51
N SER A 102 11.74 -11.92 1.31
CA SER A 102 11.98 -10.59 0.76
C SER A 102 11.09 -9.55 1.42
N ALA A 103 11.70 -8.44 1.83
CA ALA A 103 10.98 -7.32 2.41
C ALA A 103 9.96 -6.75 1.40
N PRO A 104 8.80 -6.28 1.88
CA PRO A 104 7.81 -5.61 1.04
C PRO A 104 8.38 -4.40 0.32
N THR A 105 8.00 -4.22 -0.95
CA THR A 105 8.41 -3.06 -1.77
C THR A 105 7.85 -1.73 -1.26
N ALA A 106 6.85 -1.78 -0.38
CA ALA A 106 6.42 -0.62 0.41
C ALA A 106 7.60 0.04 1.15
N PHE A 107 8.63 -0.71 1.56
CA PHE A 107 9.79 -0.13 2.23
C PHE A 107 10.60 0.78 1.32
N ALA A 108 10.85 0.36 0.08
CA ALA A 108 11.53 1.19 -0.92
C ALA A 108 10.73 2.47 -1.21
N VAL A 109 9.40 2.35 -1.33
CA VAL A 109 8.50 3.48 -1.55
C VAL A 109 8.52 4.45 -0.36
N LEU A 110 8.33 3.95 0.86
CA LEU A 110 8.32 4.76 2.08
C LEU A 110 9.69 5.35 2.39
N GLY A 111 10.78 4.62 2.13
CA GLY A 111 12.15 5.12 2.26
C GLY A 111 12.45 6.23 1.26
N ALA A 112 12.04 6.08 -0.02
CA ALA A 112 12.25 7.08 -1.06
C ALA A 112 11.42 8.35 -0.85
N LEU A 113 10.11 8.21 -0.59
CA LEU A 113 9.22 9.35 -0.36
C LEU A 113 9.46 9.97 1.02
N GLY A 114 9.78 9.15 2.03
CA GLY A 114 10.07 9.59 3.39
C GLY A 114 11.33 10.45 3.47
N ALA A 115 12.25 10.32 2.51
CA ALA A 115 13.41 11.20 2.40
C ALA A 115 13.02 12.69 2.26
N ILE A 116 11.87 12.99 1.62
CA ILE A 116 11.33 14.36 1.52
C ILE A 116 10.92 14.89 2.91
N PHE A 117 10.48 14.00 3.79
CA PHE A 117 10.01 14.30 5.14
C PHE A 117 11.11 14.19 6.20
N THR A 118 12.38 13.96 5.83
CA THR A 118 13.51 13.86 6.77
C THR A 118 13.57 15.01 7.78
N PRO A 119 13.35 16.29 7.42
CA PRO A 119 13.33 17.40 8.39
C PRO A 119 12.21 17.31 9.43
N LEU A 120 11.16 16.53 9.15
CA LEU A 120 9.96 16.36 9.98
C LEU A 120 9.93 15.01 10.70
N GLY A 121 10.93 14.14 10.51
CA GLY A 121 10.98 12.80 11.10
C GLY A 121 11.12 11.66 10.10
N GLY A 122 11.14 11.93 8.79
CA GLY A 122 11.39 10.92 7.75
C GLY A 122 10.17 10.06 7.41
N PRO A 123 10.33 8.74 7.18
CA PRO A 123 9.23 7.83 6.86
C PRO A 123 8.08 7.80 7.89
N PRO A 124 8.32 7.84 9.22
CA PRO A 124 7.24 7.97 10.21
C PRO A 124 6.34 9.18 9.96
N ALA A 125 6.94 10.33 9.66
CA ALA A 125 6.22 11.56 9.36
C ALA A 125 5.44 11.46 8.04
N LEU A 126 5.99 10.81 7.01
CA LEU A 126 5.25 10.51 5.78
C LEU A 126 4.01 9.66 6.08
N VAL A 127 4.16 8.57 6.84
CA VAL A 127 3.05 7.69 7.20
C VAL A 127 1.99 8.44 8.00
N ALA A 128 2.41 9.29 8.95
CA ALA A 128 1.50 10.16 9.68
C ALA A 128 0.74 11.13 8.75
N VAL A 129 1.40 11.73 7.76
CA VAL A 129 0.76 12.61 6.77
C VAL A 129 -0.21 11.84 5.88
N LEU A 130 0.11 10.60 5.47
CA LEU A 130 -0.80 9.77 4.69
C LEU A 130 -2.04 9.39 5.50
N LEU A 131 -1.91 9.05 6.78
CA LEU A 131 -3.02 8.67 7.66
C LEU A 131 -3.89 9.86 8.04
N LEU A 132 -3.29 10.95 8.52
CA LEU A 132 -4.02 12.15 8.95
C LEU A 132 -4.58 12.92 7.75
N GLY A 133 -3.90 12.84 6.60
CA GLY A 133 -4.27 13.46 5.34
C GLY A 133 -5.05 12.55 4.39
N ASP A 134 -5.47 11.35 4.81
CA ASP A 134 -6.12 10.37 3.92
C ASP A 134 -7.33 10.96 3.19
N ALA A 135 -8.31 11.49 3.93
CA ALA A 135 -9.51 12.08 3.35
C ALA A 135 -9.22 13.21 2.33
N PRO A 136 -8.45 14.27 2.64
CA PRO A 136 -8.15 15.31 1.66
C PRO A 136 -7.33 14.80 0.47
N LEU A 137 -6.38 13.88 0.66
CA LEU A 137 -5.58 13.31 -0.42
C LEU A 137 -6.45 12.46 -1.36
N ALA A 138 -7.23 11.53 -0.83
CA ALA A 138 -8.16 10.70 -1.59
C ALA A 138 -9.25 11.51 -2.31
N GLY A 139 -9.77 12.56 -1.66
CA GLY A 139 -10.71 13.49 -2.28
C GLY A 139 -10.09 14.23 -3.47
N LEU A 140 -8.86 14.72 -3.34
CA LEU A 140 -8.16 15.39 -4.43
C LEU A 140 -7.85 14.45 -5.60
N THR A 141 -7.40 13.22 -5.33
CA THR A 141 -7.11 12.23 -6.38
C THR A 141 -8.40 11.78 -7.07
N ALA A 142 -9.50 11.59 -6.35
CA ALA A 142 -10.83 11.31 -6.91
C ALA A 142 -11.36 12.46 -7.77
N TYR A 143 -11.22 13.70 -7.32
CA TYR A 143 -11.59 14.87 -8.11
C TYR A 143 -10.74 15.01 -9.37
N ALA A 144 -9.45 14.65 -9.31
CA ALA A 144 -8.57 14.66 -10.48
C ALA A 144 -8.93 13.55 -11.48
N ALA A 145 -9.17 12.33 -11.01
CA ALA A 145 -9.51 11.16 -11.83
C ALA A 145 -10.79 11.36 -12.66
N THR A 146 -11.77 12.06 -12.08
CA THR A 146 -13.07 12.33 -12.71
C THR A 146 -13.05 13.54 -13.67
N ARG A 147 -11.89 14.17 -13.92
CA ARG A 147 -11.76 15.33 -14.83
C ARG A 147 -12.13 15.04 -16.27
N ALA A 148 -11.92 13.81 -16.73
CA ALA A 148 -12.25 13.37 -18.08
C ALA A 148 -13.75 13.11 -18.28
N LEU A 149 -14.53 13.00 -17.20
CA LEU A 149 -15.97 12.76 -17.27
C LEU A 149 -16.71 14.09 -17.55
N PRO A 150 -17.73 14.07 -18.42
CA PRO A 150 -18.53 15.25 -18.78
C PRO A 150 -19.56 15.60 -17.67
N VAL A 151 -19.06 15.90 -16.47
CA VAL A 151 -19.87 16.21 -15.28
C VAL A 151 -19.60 17.62 -14.76
N ALA A 152 -20.60 18.23 -14.13
CA ALA A 152 -20.47 19.53 -13.49
C ALA A 152 -19.43 19.49 -12.36
N ARG A 153 -18.65 20.57 -12.20
CA ARG A 153 -17.54 20.63 -11.23
C ARG A 153 -17.97 20.40 -9.77
N TRP A 154 -19.12 20.92 -9.37
CA TRP A 154 -19.66 20.73 -8.02
C TRP A 154 -20.18 19.30 -7.79
N ALA A 155 -20.77 18.66 -8.79
CA ALA A 155 -21.14 17.24 -8.69
C ALA A 155 -19.89 16.35 -8.57
N ARG A 156 -18.82 16.72 -9.29
CA ARG A 156 -17.51 16.08 -9.15
C ARG A 156 -16.93 16.25 -7.74
N ALA A 157 -17.02 17.45 -7.17
CA ALA A 157 -16.59 17.72 -5.80
C ALA A 157 -17.43 16.92 -4.78
N GLY A 158 -18.75 16.83 -4.99
CA GLY A 158 -19.64 15.99 -4.18
C GLY A 158 -19.26 14.52 -4.21
N ALA A 159 -19.06 13.95 -5.40
CA ALA A 159 -18.63 12.54 -5.52
C ALA A 159 -17.23 12.28 -4.94
N ALA A 160 -16.30 13.23 -5.13
CA ALA A 160 -14.97 13.15 -4.54
C ALA A 160 -15.01 13.24 -3.00
N ALA A 161 -15.88 14.09 -2.44
CA ALA A 161 -16.09 14.17 -1.00
C ALA A 161 -16.75 12.88 -0.46
N SER A 162 -17.76 12.34 -1.14
CA SER A 162 -18.38 11.07 -0.75
C SER A 162 -17.39 9.90 -0.82
N TYR A 163 -16.48 9.90 -1.81
CA TYR A 163 -15.42 8.91 -1.91
C TYR A 163 -14.43 9.03 -0.74
N ALA A 164 -13.92 10.23 -0.49
CA ALA A 164 -12.97 10.53 0.58
C ALA A 164 -13.45 10.17 1.99
N LEU A 165 -14.78 10.07 2.18
CA LEU A 165 -15.41 9.82 3.46
C LEU A 165 -16.01 8.41 3.56
N LEU A 166 -15.71 7.53 2.61
CA LEU A 166 -16.19 6.15 2.61
C LEU A 166 -15.84 5.46 3.96
N PRO A 167 -16.79 4.73 4.59
CA PRO A 167 -16.52 4.01 5.84
C PRO A 167 -15.26 3.12 5.87
N PRO A 168 -14.88 2.37 4.80
CA PRO A 168 -13.67 1.57 4.85
C PRO A 168 -12.40 2.41 4.99
N ALA A 169 -12.39 3.67 4.52
CA ALA A 169 -11.27 4.58 4.71
C ALA A 169 -11.16 5.04 6.17
N THR A 170 -12.27 5.36 6.82
CA THR A 170 -12.28 5.81 8.21
C THR A 170 -11.88 4.69 9.16
N ALA A 171 -12.35 3.46 8.92
CA ALA A 171 -11.90 2.27 9.62
C ALA A 171 -10.40 2.02 9.42
N ALA A 172 -9.90 2.14 8.18
CA ALA A 172 -8.49 1.93 7.89
C ALA A 172 -7.58 2.88 8.67
N VAL A 173 -7.90 4.18 8.69
CA VAL A 173 -7.14 5.17 9.47
C VAL A 173 -7.22 4.86 10.96
N ALA A 174 -8.41 4.60 11.51
CA ALA A 174 -8.57 4.30 12.93
C ALA A 174 -7.83 3.03 13.40
N GLN A 175 -7.71 2.04 12.52
CA GLN A 175 -7.03 0.76 12.78
C GLN A 175 -5.54 0.76 12.39
N GLY A 176 -5.00 1.86 11.84
CA GLY A 176 -3.61 1.92 11.39
C GLY A 176 -3.31 1.05 10.15
N ARG A 177 -4.30 0.78 9.29
CA ARG A 177 -4.15 -0.05 8.08
C ARG A 177 -3.63 0.77 6.89
N LEU A 178 -2.31 0.94 6.84
CA LEU A 178 -1.62 1.74 5.82
C LEU A 178 -1.84 1.19 4.40
N ASP A 179 -2.01 -0.12 4.25
CA ASP A 179 -2.34 -0.78 2.99
C ASP A 179 -3.63 -0.24 2.38
N VAL A 180 -4.69 -0.13 3.17
CA VAL A 180 -6.00 0.33 2.71
C VAL A 180 -5.99 1.83 2.44
N VAL A 181 -5.28 2.62 3.26
CA VAL A 181 -5.11 4.07 3.08
C VAL A 181 -4.37 4.38 1.78
N ALA A 182 -3.28 3.66 1.49
CA ALA A 182 -2.57 3.81 0.22
C ALA A 182 -3.48 3.48 -0.97
N VAL A 183 -4.27 2.40 -0.89
CA VAL A 183 -5.27 2.05 -1.91
C VAL A 183 -6.32 3.15 -2.06
N HIS A 184 -6.85 3.69 -0.96
CA HIS A 184 -7.86 4.74 -0.99
C HIS A 184 -7.39 5.99 -1.76
N ILE A 185 -6.12 6.38 -1.58
CA ILE A 185 -5.54 7.53 -2.28
C ILE A 185 -5.26 7.21 -3.76
N LEU A 186 -4.79 5.99 -4.07
CA LEU A 186 -4.29 5.59 -5.39
C LEU A 186 -5.35 5.00 -6.33
N LEU A 187 -6.45 4.47 -5.79
CA LEU A 187 -7.46 3.76 -6.55
C LEU A 187 -8.12 4.64 -7.63
N PRO A 188 -8.54 5.91 -7.37
CA PRO A 188 -9.15 6.73 -8.40
C PRO A 188 -8.23 7.01 -9.63
N PRO A 189 -6.95 7.43 -9.47
CA PRO A 189 -6.08 7.63 -10.62
C PRO A 189 -5.74 6.31 -11.33
N VAL A 190 -5.66 5.17 -10.64
CA VAL A 190 -5.46 3.86 -11.28
C VAL A 190 -6.66 3.48 -12.15
N ILE A 191 -7.89 3.62 -11.64
CA ILE A 191 -9.12 3.38 -12.44
C ILE A 191 -9.14 4.27 -13.68
N ALA A 192 -8.84 5.57 -13.52
CA ALA A 192 -8.77 6.51 -14.64
C ALA A 192 -7.66 6.16 -15.65
N GLY A 193 -6.51 5.67 -15.16
CA GLY A 193 -5.39 5.20 -15.98
C GLY A 193 -5.76 3.97 -16.81
N ILE A 194 -6.36 2.95 -16.18
CA ILE A 194 -6.86 1.74 -16.84
C ILE A 194 -7.89 2.10 -17.91
N ALA A 195 -8.87 2.95 -17.57
CA ALA A 195 -9.87 3.42 -18.53
C ALA A 195 -9.22 4.16 -19.71
N ALA A 196 -8.20 4.98 -19.47
CA ALA A 196 -7.48 5.69 -20.53
C ALA A 196 -6.64 4.77 -21.42
N VAL A 197 -6.04 3.72 -20.85
CA VAL A 197 -5.30 2.68 -21.60
C VAL A 197 -6.26 1.90 -22.50
N LEU A 198 -7.41 1.50 -21.98
CA LEU A 198 -8.40 0.71 -22.72
C LEU A 198 -9.09 1.52 -23.83
N ALA A 199 -9.33 2.81 -23.61
CA ALA A 199 -10.12 3.65 -24.52
C ALA A 199 -9.34 4.32 -25.66
N ARG A 200 -7.99 4.41 -25.61
CA ARG A 200 -7.24 5.29 -26.55
C ARG A 200 -5.90 4.71 -26.99
N GLY A 201 -5.78 4.29 -28.26
CA GLY A 201 -4.56 3.79 -28.92
C GLY A 201 -3.66 4.84 -29.62
N GLY A 202 -3.76 6.12 -29.25
CA GLY A 202 -3.09 7.24 -29.91
C GLY A 202 -1.57 7.36 -29.69
N ARG A 203 -0.94 8.42 -30.25
CA ARG A 203 0.52 8.66 -30.21
C ARG A 203 1.14 8.72 -28.80
N GLY A 204 0.34 9.00 -27.77
CA GLY A 204 0.75 8.99 -26.37
C GLY A 204 0.36 7.71 -25.63
N TRP A 205 0.32 6.54 -26.26
CA TRP A 205 -0.04 5.29 -25.57
C TRP A 205 1.03 4.85 -24.56
N LEU A 206 2.32 4.97 -24.91
CA LEU A 206 3.43 4.51 -24.07
C LEU A 206 3.46 5.23 -22.72
N HIS A 207 3.51 6.58 -22.71
CA HIS A 207 3.54 7.34 -21.45
C HIS A 207 2.34 7.04 -20.53
N ARG A 208 1.13 6.87 -21.10
CA ARG A 208 -0.08 6.55 -20.30
C ARG A 208 -0.02 5.15 -19.73
N SER A 209 0.52 4.20 -20.51
CA SER A 209 0.73 2.83 -20.04
C SER A 209 1.77 2.79 -18.93
N SER A 210 2.86 3.55 -19.06
CA SER A 210 3.90 3.66 -18.02
C SER A 210 3.37 4.32 -16.73
N TRP A 211 2.60 5.41 -16.81
CA TRP A 211 1.96 6.01 -15.63
C TRP A 211 0.91 5.10 -14.99
N CYS A 212 0.13 4.40 -15.80
CA CYS A 212 -0.83 3.41 -15.30
C CYS A 212 -0.11 2.25 -14.62
N ALA A 213 0.97 1.74 -15.22
CA ALA A 213 1.81 0.70 -14.63
C ALA A 213 2.42 1.16 -13.30
N LEU A 214 2.99 2.37 -13.23
CA LEU A 214 3.51 2.93 -11.98
C LEU A 214 2.42 3.01 -10.90
N GLY A 215 1.21 3.45 -11.26
CA GLY A 215 0.08 3.46 -10.33
C GLY A 215 -0.30 2.06 -9.84
N VAL A 216 -0.34 1.07 -10.73
CA VAL A 216 -0.64 -0.35 -10.40
C VAL A 216 0.48 -1.00 -9.58
N ALA A 217 1.74 -0.62 -9.82
CA ALA A 217 2.90 -1.06 -9.04
C ALA A 217 2.83 -0.48 -7.63
N LEU A 218 2.60 0.82 -7.50
CA LEU A 218 2.47 1.49 -6.21
C LEU A 218 1.28 0.92 -5.41
N LEU A 219 0.16 0.64 -6.08
CA LEU A 219 -0.98 -0.05 -5.48
C LEU A 219 -0.59 -1.45 -4.97
N GLY A 220 0.18 -2.21 -5.75
CA GLY A 220 0.65 -3.56 -5.41
C GLY A 220 1.72 -3.60 -4.34
N ALA A 221 2.51 -2.54 -4.19
CA ALA A 221 3.50 -2.42 -3.11
C ALA A 221 2.83 -2.40 -1.73
N PHE A 222 1.62 -1.87 -1.64
CA PHE A 222 0.84 -1.77 -0.40
C PHE A 222 -0.27 -2.83 -0.29
N SER A 223 -0.92 -3.19 -1.40
CA SER A 223 -2.02 -4.16 -1.40
C SER A 223 -1.96 -5.07 -2.63
N PRO A 224 -1.56 -6.34 -2.43
CA PRO A 224 -1.44 -7.32 -3.51
C PRO A 224 -2.83 -7.68 -4.06
N LEU A 225 -3.85 -7.64 -3.20
CA LEU A 225 -5.24 -7.78 -3.57
C LEU A 225 -5.69 -6.67 -4.52
N ALA A 226 -5.41 -5.40 -4.18
CA ALA A 226 -5.78 -4.27 -5.01
C ALA A 226 -5.09 -4.34 -6.39
N HIS A 227 -3.84 -4.77 -6.43
CA HIS A 227 -3.11 -5.04 -7.66
C HIS A 227 -3.79 -6.13 -8.51
N GLY A 228 -4.14 -7.26 -7.90
CA GLY A 228 -4.88 -8.34 -8.56
C GLY A 228 -6.22 -7.87 -9.13
N LEU A 229 -7.00 -7.09 -8.36
CA LEU A 229 -8.26 -6.51 -8.83
C LEU A 229 -8.06 -5.50 -9.98
N ALA A 230 -7.01 -4.69 -9.92
CA ALA A 230 -6.67 -3.76 -11.00
C ALA A 230 -6.31 -4.48 -12.30
N LEU A 231 -5.50 -5.55 -12.22
CA LEU A 231 -5.17 -6.39 -13.37
C LEU A 231 -6.39 -7.14 -13.91
N LEU A 232 -7.24 -7.67 -13.03
CA LEU A 232 -8.49 -8.31 -13.41
C LEU A 232 -9.41 -7.32 -14.17
N GLY A 233 -9.57 -6.10 -13.65
CA GLY A 233 -10.33 -5.04 -14.30
C GLY A 233 -9.76 -4.63 -15.66
N LEU A 234 -8.42 -4.57 -15.78
CA LEU A 234 -7.75 -4.29 -17.04
C LEU A 234 -7.98 -5.39 -18.08
N VAL A 235 -7.80 -6.66 -17.71
CA VAL A 235 -7.95 -7.82 -18.61
C VAL A 235 -9.41 -7.98 -19.04
N THR A 236 -10.34 -7.94 -18.08
CA THR A 236 -11.78 -8.00 -18.39
C THR A 236 -12.21 -6.83 -19.27
N GLY A 237 -11.77 -5.61 -18.96
CA GLY A 237 -12.02 -4.44 -19.80
C GLY A 237 -11.40 -4.55 -21.19
N PHE A 238 -10.24 -5.19 -21.33
CA PHE A 238 -9.61 -5.45 -22.63
C PHE A 238 -10.46 -6.40 -23.49
N VAL A 239 -11.02 -7.45 -22.88
CA VAL A 239 -11.85 -8.47 -23.55
C VAL A 239 -13.25 -7.93 -23.90
N VAL A 240 -13.90 -7.24 -22.96
CA VAL A 240 -15.30 -6.81 -23.10
C VAL A 240 -15.44 -5.55 -23.96
N LEU A 241 -14.50 -4.60 -23.87
CA LEU A 241 -14.62 -3.35 -24.62
C LEU A 241 -14.20 -3.55 -26.08
N PRO A 242 -15.09 -3.26 -27.05
CA PRO A 242 -14.79 -3.43 -28.47
C PRO A 242 -13.66 -2.50 -28.90
N THR A 243 -12.84 -2.98 -29.83
CA THR A 243 -11.84 -2.13 -30.49
C THR A 243 -12.53 -1.23 -31.50
N GLU A 244 -12.23 0.07 -31.48
CA GLU A 244 -12.80 1.00 -32.47
C GLU A 244 -12.50 0.51 -33.90
N PRO A 245 -13.53 0.38 -34.77
CA PRO A 245 -13.38 -0.15 -36.13
C PRO A 245 -12.36 0.61 -36.98
N ASP A 246 -12.21 1.92 -36.74
CA ASP A 246 -11.44 2.83 -37.59
C ASP A 246 -9.92 2.85 -37.28
N GLY A 247 -9.47 2.19 -36.20
CA GLY A 247 -8.08 2.28 -35.73
C GLY A 247 -7.06 1.41 -36.50
N GLY A 248 -7.54 0.45 -37.30
CA GLY A 248 -6.73 -0.53 -38.03
C GLY A 248 -5.81 -1.39 -37.13
N ARG A 249 -5.01 -2.27 -37.76
CA ARG A 249 -4.08 -3.21 -37.07
C ARG A 249 -3.10 -2.50 -36.11
N ARG A 250 -2.67 -1.28 -36.42
CA ARG A 250 -1.71 -0.52 -35.59
C ARG A 250 -2.31 -0.07 -34.26
N ALA A 251 -3.58 0.32 -34.21
CA ALA A 251 -4.23 0.70 -32.95
C ALA A 251 -4.41 -0.51 -32.02
N LEU A 252 -4.78 -1.67 -32.58
CA LEU A 252 -4.86 -2.93 -31.84
C LEU A 252 -3.50 -3.31 -31.25
N LEU A 253 -2.43 -3.31 -32.05
CA LEU A 253 -1.08 -3.63 -31.57
C LEU A 253 -0.62 -2.70 -30.44
N ARG A 254 -0.94 -1.40 -30.51
CA ARG A 254 -0.65 -0.46 -29.43
C ARG A 254 -1.47 -0.73 -28.17
N ARG A 255 -2.75 -1.08 -28.31
CA ARG A 255 -3.61 -1.46 -27.17
C ARG A 255 -3.08 -2.71 -26.48
N VAL A 256 -2.74 -3.75 -27.25
CA VAL A 256 -2.12 -4.98 -26.74
C VAL A 256 -0.80 -4.65 -26.03
N ALA A 257 0.09 -3.90 -26.67
CA ALA A 257 1.36 -3.51 -26.04
C ALA A 257 1.16 -2.68 -24.77
N SER A 258 0.15 -1.80 -24.73
CA SER A 258 -0.20 -1.02 -23.53
C SER A 258 -0.60 -1.93 -22.37
N VAL A 259 -1.47 -2.92 -22.64
CA VAL A 259 -1.91 -3.89 -21.63
C VAL A 259 -0.74 -4.74 -21.16
N VAL A 260 0.11 -5.21 -22.08
CA VAL A 260 1.32 -5.96 -21.73
C VAL A 260 2.24 -5.15 -20.81
N ILE A 261 2.43 -3.86 -21.08
CA ILE A 261 3.22 -2.97 -20.20
C ILE A 261 2.56 -2.86 -18.82
N VAL A 262 1.25 -2.63 -18.74
CA VAL A 262 0.55 -2.49 -17.45
C VAL A 262 0.48 -3.81 -16.67
N VAL A 263 0.63 -4.96 -17.33
CA VAL A 263 0.72 -6.27 -16.64
C VAL A 263 2.16 -6.55 -16.19
N LEU A 264 3.14 -6.42 -17.09
CA LEU A 264 4.52 -6.88 -16.83
C LEU A 264 5.37 -5.85 -16.06
N LEU A 265 5.25 -4.56 -16.38
CA LEU A 265 6.09 -3.54 -15.76
C LEU A 265 5.84 -3.44 -14.24
N PRO A 266 4.59 -3.49 -13.74
CA PRO A 266 4.37 -3.49 -12.29
C PRO A 266 4.98 -4.68 -11.58
N LEU A 267 4.93 -5.87 -12.17
CA LEU A 267 5.58 -7.06 -11.60
C LEU A 267 7.10 -6.90 -11.55
N ALA A 268 7.70 -6.32 -12.59
CA ALA A 268 9.13 -6.04 -12.64
C ALA A 268 9.55 -4.97 -11.61
N LEU A 269 8.73 -3.94 -11.40
CA LEU A 269 8.94 -2.89 -10.39
C LEU A 269 8.75 -3.37 -8.95
N LEU A 270 8.10 -4.52 -8.77
CA LEU A 270 7.88 -5.11 -7.45
C LEU A 270 8.90 -6.20 -7.12
N LEU A 271 9.79 -6.58 -8.05
CA LEU A 271 10.82 -7.58 -7.77
C LEU A 271 11.71 -7.13 -6.60
N PRO A 272 12.11 -8.05 -5.69
CA PRO A 272 11.89 -9.51 -5.72
C PRO A 272 10.54 -9.98 -5.16
N TRP A 273 9.71 -9.09 -4.60
CA TRP A 273 8.59 -9.41 -3.72
C TRP A 273 7.49 -10.34 -4.30
N PRO A 274 7.10 -10.28 -5.60
CA PRO A 274 6.14 -11.23 -6.20
C PRO A 274 6.51 -12.70 -5.99
N THR A 275 7.81 -13.03 -5.87
CA THR A 275 8.24 -14.40 -5.59
C THR A 275 7.76 -14.89 -4.22
N VAL A 276 7.74 -13.99 -3.22
CA VAL A 276 7.23 -14.28 -1.87
C VAL A 276 5.73 -14.53 -1.92
N VAL A 277 4.98 -13.73 -2.67
CA VAL A 277 3.52 -13.89 -2.80
C VAL A 277 3.12 -15.20 -3.44
N VAL A 278 3.91 -15.68 -4.41
CA VAL A 278 3.67 -16.96 -5.07
C VAL A 278 3.93 -18.12 -4.10
N ASN A 279 4.97 -18.01 -3.26
CA ASN A 279 5.28 -19.02 -2.25
C ASN A 279 4.32 -18.96 -1.05
N GLU A 280 3.83 -17.77 -0.71
CA GLU A 280 2.95 -17.48 0.43
C GLU A 280 1.67 -16.76 -0.03
N PRO A 281 0.70 -17.48 -0.63
CA PRO A 281 -0.51 -16.88 -1.20
C PRO A 281 -1.40 -16.22 -0.14
N ALA A 282 -1.19 -16.49 1.16
CA ALA A 282 -1.84 -15.79 2.26
C ALA A 282 -1.65 -14.27 2.18
N LEU A 283 -0.50 -13.81 1.68
CA LEU A 283 -0.19 -12.39 1.49
C LEU A 283 -1.11 -11.71 0.47
N LEU A 284 -1.71 -12.46 -0.47
CA LEU A 284 -2.70 -11.90 -1.39
C LEU A 284 -3.97 -11.45 -0.66
N LEU A 285 -4.39 -12.15 0.39
CA LEU A 285 -5.64 -11.88 1.10
C LEU A 285 -5.43 -11.01 2.34
N HIS A 286 -4.39 -11.28 3.11
CA HIS A 286 -4.09 -10.53 4.34
C HIS A 286 -3.35 -9.23 4.06
N GLY A 287 -2.61 -9.13 2.95
CA GLY A 287 -1.84 -7.94 2.59
C GLY A 287 -0.86 -7.53 3.69
N LEU A 288 -0.53 -6.23 3.73
CA LEU A 288 0.35 -5.66 4.76
C LEU A 288 -0.37 -5.46 6.11
N GLY A 289 -1.69 -5.34 6.11
CA GLY A 289 -2.48 -5.13 7.33
C GLY A 289 -2.78 -6.40 8.12
N GLY A 290 -2.41 -7.58 7.64
CA GLY A 290 -2.66 -8.86 8.30
C GLY A 290 -4.15 -9.27 8.33
N PRO A 291 -4.49 -10.38 9.01
CA PRO A 291 -5.85 -10.87 9.12
C PRO A 291 -6.78 -9.88 9.85
N ALA A 292 -8.09 -10.12 9.73
CA ALA A 292 -9.11 -9.35 10.43
C ALA A 292 -10.22 -10.25 10.96
N ALA A 293 -10.93 -9.77 11.97
CA ALA A 293 -12.19 -10.36 12.39
C ALA A 293 -13.21 -10.29 11.23
N PRO A 294 -14.06 -11.32 11.06
CA PRO A 294 -15.06 -11.32 10.01
C PRO A 294 -16.13 -10.24 10.25
N ALA A 295 -16.35 -9.39 9.24
CA ALA A 295 -17.44 -8.42 9.26
C ALA A 295 -18.82 -9.10 9.08
N THR A 296 -19.82 -8.58 9.78
CA THR A 296 -21.21 -9.04 9.67
C THR A 296 -21.84 -8.63 8.33
N PRO A 297 -22.88 -9.34 7.84
CA PRO A 297 -23.55 -8.95 6.59
C PRO A 297 -24.14 -7.53 6.61
N ALA A 298 -24.61 -7.07 7.77
CA ALA A 298 -25.15 -5.72 7.94
C ALA A 298 -24.05 -4.65 7.82
N GLU A 299 -22.89 -4.90 8.40
CA GLU A 299 -21.69 -4.05 8.23
C GLU A 299 -21.29 -3.97 6.76
N LEU A 300 -21.18 -5.11 6.08
CA LEU A 300 -20.80 -5.16 4.66
C LEU A 300 -21.78 -4.42 3.74
N LEU A 301 -23.10 -4.52 3.99
CA LEU A 301 -24.12 -3.76 3.25
C LEU A 301 -23.99 -2.25 3.50
N GLY A 302 -23.53 -1.86 4.68
CA GLY A 302 -23.20 -0.49 5.06
C GLY A 302 -21.84 -0.01 4.56
N LEU A 303 -21.13 -0.80 3.75
CA LEU A 303 -19.73 -0.62 3.37
C LEU A 303 -18.78 -0.54 4.59
N ASP A 304 -19.13 -1.12 5.73
CA ASP A 304 -18.28 -1.17 6.90
C ASP A 304 -17.41 -2.45 6.85
N PRO A 305 -16.06 -2.33 6.88
CA PRO A 305 -15.17 -3.49 6.85
C PRO A 305 -15.08 -4.22 8.20
N GLY A 306 -15.77 -3.76 9.24
CA GLY A 306 -15.70 -4.29 10.59
C GLY A 306 -14.52 -3.73 11.40
N GLY A 307 -14.57 -3.97 12.71
CA GLY A 307 -13.62 -3.42 13.67
C GLY A 307 -13.88 -1.94 14.00
N PRO A 308 -12.99 -1.30 14.77
CA PRO A 308 -13.21 0.08 15.19
C PRO A 308 -13.02 1.07 14.02
N GLY A 309 -13.70 2.21 14.07
CA GLY A 309 -13.45 3.35 13.17
C GLY A 309 -14.43 3.55 12.02
N ALA A 310 -15.43 2.68 11.86
CA ALA A 310 -16.48 2.84 10.87
C ALA A 310 -17.87 2.70 11.48
N LEU A 311 -18.83 3.25 10.75
CA LEU A 311 -20.26 3.04 10.93
C LEU A 311 -20.83 2.62 9.58
N PRO A 312 -21.91 1.82 9.52
CA PRO A 312 -22.52 1.31 8.29
C PRO A 312 -23.29 2.38 7.49
N VAL A 313 -22.83 3.64 7.51
CA VAL A 313 -23.44 4.78 6.79
C VAL A 313 -23.24 4.72 5.28
N GLY A 314 -22.36 3.84 4.78
CA GLY A 314 -22.14 3.60 3.36
C GLY A 314 -23.36 3.02 2.63
N LEU A 315 -24.37 2.53 3.37
CA LEU A 315 -25.66 2.15 2.82
C LEU A 315 -26.29 3.29 2.00
N VAL A 316 -26.07 4.55 2.39
CA VAL A 316 -26.58 5.71 1.63
C VAL A 316 -25.94 5.82 0.24
N VAL A 317 -24.67 5.43 0.09
CA VAL A 317 -23.99 5.35 -1.22
C VAL A 317 -24.61 4.25 -2.08
N VAL A 318 -24.91 3.10 -1.48
CA VAL A 318 -25.59 1.97 -2.14
C VAL A 318 -26.98 2.39 -2.63
N VAL A 319 -27.78 3.00 -1.75
CA VAL A 319 -29.13 3.51 -2.09
C VAL A 319 -29.05 4.57 -3.19
N ALA A 320 -28.11 5.50 -3.11
CA ALA A 320 -27.92 6.52 -4.14
C ALA A 320 -27.59 5.91 -5.51
N ALA A 321 -26.75 4.86 -5.55
CA ALA A 321 -26.43 4.15 -6.77
C ALA A 321 -27.64 3.40 -7.35
N VAL A 322 -28.43 2.72 -6.50
CA VAL A 322 -29.68 2.07 -6.91
C VAL A 322 -30.65 3.09 -7.51
N VAL A 323 -30.86 4.23 -6.83
CA VAL A 323 -31.72 5.31 -7.35
C VAL A 323 -31.20 5.85 -8.68
N ALA A 324 -29.89 6.07 -8.83
CA ALA A 324 -29.30 6.53 -10.08
C ALA A 324 -29.51 5.53 -11.24
N VAL A 325 -29.44 4.22 -10.95
CA VAL A 325 -29.74 3.14 -11.90
C VAL A 325 -31.22 3.11 -12.28
N VAL A 326 -32.13 3.18 -11.30
CA VAL A 326 -33.59 3.16 -11.55
C VAL A 326 -34.00 4.36 -12.42
N LEU A 327 -33.46 5.54 -12.14
CA LEU A 327 -33.74 6.74 -12.92
C LEU A 327 -33.13 6.69 -14.33
N ARG A 328 -32.03 5.97 -14.51
CA ARG A 328 -31.33 5.82 -15.79
C ARG A 328 -30.73 4.42 -15.94
N PRO A 329 -31.49 3.43 -16.43
CA PRO A 329 -30.99 2.06 -16.56
C PRO A 329 -29.78 1.93 -17.51
N ARG A 330 -29.57 2.92 -18.40
CA ARG A 330 -28.37 3.00 -19.25
C ARG A 330 -27.05 3.12 -18.46
N SER A 331 -27.08 3.56 -17.20
CA SER A 331 -25.89 3.61 -16.34
C SER A 331 -25.35 2.20 -16.01
N LEU A 332 -26.19 1.16 -16.07
CA LEU A 332 -25.79 -0.25 -15.88
C LEU A 332 -24.85 -0.75 -16.98
N ALA A 333 -24.93 -0.20 -18.19
CA ALA A 333 -24.00 -0.52 -19.27
C ALA A 333 -22.64 0.20 -19.12
N GLY A 334 -22.47 0.98 -18.04
CA GLY A 334 -21.27 1.77 -17.78
C GLY A 334 -20.14 0.98 -17.10
N PRO A 335 -18.88 1.41 -17.28
CA PRO A 335 -17.72 0.81 -16.64
C PRO A 335 -17.77 0.84 -15.09
N GLY A 336 -18.57 1.73 -14.50
CA GLY A 336 -18.78 1.78 -13.04
C GLY A 336 -19.36 0.47 -12.46
N LEU A 337 -20.26 -0.20 -13.19
CA LEU A 337 -20.79 -1.50 -12.78
C LEU A 337 -19.68 -2.57 -12.77
N GLY A 338 -18.82 -2.59 -13.79
CA GLY A 338 -17.69 -3.52 -13.86
C GLY A 338 -16.73 -3.36 -12.68
N VAL A 339 -16.45 -2.12 -12.27
CA VAL A 339 -15.63 -1.84 -11.07
C VAL A 339 -16.34 -2.33 -9.80
N ALA A 340 -17.63 -2.05 -9.64
CA ALA A 340 -18.39 -2.50 -8.48
C ALA A 340 -18.44 -4.05 -8.39
N VAL A 341 -18.69 -4.73 -9.51
CA VAL A 341 -18.70 -6.20 -9.59
C VAL A 341 -17.32 -6.78 -9.28
N ALA A 342 -16.24 -6.20 -9.79
CA ALA A 342 -14.88 -6.63 -9.44
C ALA A 342 -14.61 -6.49 -7.94
N GLY A 343 -15.07 -5.40 -7.32
CA GLY A 343 -15.01 -5.22 -5.87
C GLY A 343 -15.84 -6.26 -5.09
N VAL A 344 -17.05 -6.58 -5.55
CA VAL A 344 -17.89 -7.63 -4.95
C VAL A 344 -17.24 -9.01 -5.07
N CYS A 345 -16.64 -9.35 -6.22
CA CYS A 345 -15.88 -10.59 -6.37
C CYS A 345 -14.68 -10.63 -5.43
N GLY A 346 -13.93 -9.51 -5.30
CA GLY A 346 -12.86 -9.38 -4.32
C GLY A 346 -13.34 -9.57 -2.89
N LEU A 347 -14.49 -9.00 -2.54
CA LEU A 347 -15.10 -9.14 -1.21
C LEU A 347 -15.50 -10.58 -0.93
N ALA A 348 -16.11 -11.26 -1.90
CA ALA A 348 -16.48 -12.66 -1.79
C ALA A 348 -15.24 -13.54 -1.57
N VAL A 349 -14.16 -13.31 -2.31
CA VAL A 349 -12.90 -14.05 -2.12
C VAL A 349 -12.33 -13.81 -0.71
N VAL A 350 -12.26 -12.56 -0.27
CA VAL A 350 -11.71 -12.20 1.06
C VAL A 350 -12.49 -12.82 2.22
N GLN A 351 -13.81 -12.93 2.09
CA GLN A 351 -14.68 -13.44 3.15
C GLN A 351 -14.88 -14.95 3.11
N LEU A 352 -14.81 -15.58 1.94
CA LEU A 352 -15.06 -17.02 1.79
C LEU A 352 -13.77 -17.85 1.87
N VAL A 353 -12.61 -17.27 1.55
CA VAL A 353 -11.33 -17.99 1.54
C VAL A 353 -10.56 -17.69 2.82
N LEU A 354 -10.57 -18.65 3.75
CA LEU A 354 -9.81 -18.58 5.00
C LEU A 354 -8.41 -19.16 4.80
N VAL A 355 -7.38 -18.41 5.14
CA VAL A 355 -5.97 -18.83 4.98
C VAL A 355 -5.22 -18.61 6.29
N LYS A 356 -4.23 -19.46 6.58
CA LYS A 356 -3.33 -19.29 7.74
C LYS A 356 -2.43 -18.07 7.50
N PRO A 357 -2.37 -17.08 8.42
CA PRO A 357 -1.47 -15.95 8.29
C PRO A 357 0.00 -16.37 8.26
N VAL A 358 0.85 -15.57 7.61
CA VAL A 358 2.31 -15.82 7.51
C VAL A 358 3.02 -15.81 8.87
N GLN A 359 2.44 -15.12 9.86
CA GLN A 359 2.91 -15.10 11.25
C GLN A 359 2.38 -16.25 12.10
N GLY A 360 1.57 -17.16 11.53
CA GLY A 360 0.92 -18.26 12.24
C GLY A 360 -0.50 -17.97 12.71
N GLY A 361 -1.00 -18.82 13.62
CA GLY A 361 -2.37 -18.72 14.16
C GLY A 361 -3.40 -19.55 13.39
N ALA A 362 -4.67 -19.31 13.72
CA ALA A 362 -5.81 -19.99 13.08
C ALA A 362 -6.11 -19.39 11.69
N PRO A 363 -6.70 -20.16 10.76
CA PRO A 363 -7.17 -19.62 9.48
C PRO A 363 -8.15 -18.47 9.70
N ALA A 364 -7.92 -17.34 9.05
CA ALA A 364 -8.69 -16.12 9.21
C ALA A 364 -8.96 -15.44 7.85
N PRO A 365 -10.07 -14.70 7.71
CA PRO A 365 -10.34 -13.94 6.50
C PRO A 365 -9.41 -12.73 6.40
N GLY A 366 -9.30 -12.18 5.19
CA GLY A 366 -8.65 -10.89 4.97
C GLY A 366 -9.52 -9.71 5.41
N PHE A 367 -8.91 -8.54 5.52
CA PHE A 367 -9.66 -7.32 5.82
C PHE A 367 -10.48 -6.85 4.61
N ALA A 368 -11.77 -6.58 4.82
CA ALA A 368 -12.69 -6.22 3.74
C ALA A 368 -12.52 -4.80 3.15
N GLY A 369 -11.63 -3.97 3.72
CA GLY A 369 -11.48 -2.55 3.37
C GLY A 369 -11.18 -2.30 1.89
N VAL A 370 -10.22 -3.00 1.29
CA VAL A 370 -9.85 -2.81 -0.12
C VAL A 370 -11.00 -3.16 -1.08
N PRO A 371 -11.64 -4.36 -1.00
CA PRO A 371 -12.82 -4.65 -1.80
C PRO A 371 -13.94 -3.62 -1.65
N LEU A 372 -14.22 -3.17 -0.42
CA LEU A 372 -15.26 -2.18 -0.14
C LEU A 372 -14.94 -0.80 -0.75
N LEU A 373 -13.67 -0.40 -0.79
CA LEU A 373 -13.24 0.82 -1.50
C LEU A 373 -13.48 0.71 -3.01
N VAL A 374 -13.22 -0.47 -3.60
CA VAL A 374 -13.47 -0.73 -5.03
C VAL A 374 -14.97 -0.70 -5.32
N ILE A 375 -15.80 -1.30 -4.46
CA ILE A 375 -17.26 -1.23 -4.54
C ILE A 375 -17.72 0.23 -4.45
N GLY A 376 -17.29 0.97 -3.43
CA GLY A 376 -17.64 2.38 -3.23
C GLY A 376 -17.27 3.26 -4.43
N ALA A 377 -16.07 3.07 -5.01
CA ALA A 377 -15.64 3.76 -6.21
C ALA A 377 -16.55 3.46 -7.42
N GLY A 378 -16.90 2.19 -7.62
CA GLY A 378 -17.80 1.75 -8.70
C GLY A 378 -19.21 2.32 -8.55
N LEU A 379 -19.77 2.27 -7.32
CA LEU A 379 -21.09 2.83 -7.01
C LEU A 379 -21.13 4.35 -7.23
N LEU A 380 -20.13 5.09 -6.75
CA LEU A 380 -20.06 6.54 -6.97
C LEU A 380 -19.88 6.89 -8.46
N TRP A 381 -19.18 6.05 -9.23
CA TRP A 381 -19.12 6.21 -10.68
C TRP A 381 -20.50 6.02 -11.32
N LEU A 382 -21.28 5.01 -10.91
CA LEU A 382 -22.66 4.83 -11.37
C LEU A 382 -23.53 6.05 -11.07
N VAL A 383 -23.44 6.60 -9.85
CA VAL A 383 -24.17 7.83 -9.47
C VAL A 383 -23.77 9.01 -10.36
N LEU A 384 -22.47 9.21 -10.61
CA LEU A 384 -21.97 10.26 -11.49
C LEU A 384 -22.45 10.10 -12.95
N SER A 385 -22.44 8.88 -13.47
CA SER A 385 -22.89 8.56 -14.83
C SER A 385 -24.42 8.65 -14.99
N GLY A 386 -25.18 8.48 -13.92
CA GLY A 386 -26.64 8.65 -13.89
C GLY A 386 -27.11 10.11 -13.91
N GLY A 387 -26.25 11.08 -13.59
CA GLY A 387 -26.62 12.50 -13.49
C GLY A 387 -26.89 13.20 -14.84
N PRO A 388 -27.85 14.13 -14.95
CA PRO A 388 -27.97 15.01 -16.13
C PRO A 388 -26.74 15.92 -16.31
N PRO A 389 -26.39 16.31 -17.56
CA PRO A 389 -25.23 17.15 -17.84
C PRO A 389 -25.31 18.55 -17.21
N ARG A 390 -26.53 19.01 -16.87
CA ARG A 390 -26.80 20.16 -16.02
C ARG A 390 -27.42 19.66 -14.73
N LEU A 391 -26.90 20.09 -13.58
CA LEU A 391 -27.42 19.67 -12.27
C LEU A 391 -28.74 20.40 -11.99
N PRO A 392 -29.92 19.74 -12.04
CA PRO A 392 -31.12 20.35 -11.48
C PRO A 392 -30.92 20.50 -9.97
N ARG A 393 -31.46 21.57 -9.37
CA ARG A 393 -31.39 21.85 -7.92
C ARG A 393 -31.55 20.62 -7.01
N PRO A 394 -32.50 19.67 -7.24
CA PRO A 394 -32.63 18.48 -6.39
C PRO A 394 -31.40 17.55 -6.39
N LEU A 395 -30.67 17.41 -7.49
CA LEU A 395 -29.48 16.56 -7.54
C LEU A 395 -28.30 17.15 -6.74
N GLY A 396 -28.20 18.48 -6.68
CA GLY A 396 -27.21 19.16 -5.84
C GLY A 396 -27.48 18.94 -4.36
N ILE A 397 -28.76 18.99 -3.97
CA ILE A 397 -29.21 18.69 -2.60
C ILE A 397 -28.92 17.23 -2.24
N ALA A 398 -29.19 16.29 -3.17
CA ALA A 398 -28.91 14.87 -2.94
C ALA A 398 -27.41 14.60 -2.66
N TRP A 399 -26.50 15.21 -3.43
CA TRP A 399 -25.06 15.13 -3.16
C TRP A 399 -24.69 15.75 -1.81
N ALA A 400 -25.27 16.90 -1.46
CA ALA A 400 -25.02 17.54 -0.17
C ALA A 400 -25.46 16.65 1.00
N VAL A 401 -26.67 16.07 0.93
CA VAL A 401 -27.18 15.14 1.94
C VAL A 401 -26.28 13.91 2.05
N LEU A 402 -25.89 13.30 0.92
CA LEU A 402 -24.99 12.16 0.92
C LEU A 402 -23.65 12.47 1.60
N VAL A 403 -23.02 13.60 1.24
CA VAL A 403 -21.74 14.04 1.84
C VAL A 403 -21.91 14.33 3.33
N VAL A 404 -23.02 14.94 3.76
CA VAL A 404 -23.27 15.22 5.18
C VAL A 404 -23.45 13.93 5.97
N VAL A 405 -24.27 12.98 5.50
CA VAL A 405 -24.51 11.73 6.24
C VAL A 405 -23.23 10.91 6.35
N VAL A 406 -22.50 10.75 5.25
CA VAL A 406 -21.23 10.02 5.25
C VAL A 406 -20.17 10.76 6.08
N GLY A 407 -20.13 12.10 6.02
CA GLY A 407 -19.23 12.92 6.83
C GLY A 407 -19.52 12.88 8.33
N VAL A 408 -20.80 12.84 8.73
CA VAL A 408 -21.19 12.64 10.14
C VAL A 408 -20.80 11.23 10.61
N GLY A 409 -21.00 10.20 9.78
CA GLY A 409 -20.57 8.85 10.10
C GLY A 409 -19.05 8.74 10.24
N ALA A 410 -18.30 9.35 9.32
CA ALA A 410 -16.84 9.46 9.40
C ALA A 410 -16.39 10.21 10.67
N PHE A 411 -17.12 11.25 11.06
CA PHE A 411 -16.82 12.00 12.27
C PHE A 411 -17.05 11.18 13.55
N LEU A 412 -18.21 10.54 13.65
CA LEU A 412 -18.58 9.78 14.85
C LEU A 412 -17.77 8.49 14.97
N GLY A 413 -17.59 7.75 13.88
CA GLY A 413 -16.83 6.49 13.86
C GLY A 413 -15.33 6.71 13.93
N GLY A 414 -14.79 7.67 13.16
CA GLY A 414 -13.35 7.85 12.97
C GLY A 414 -12.60 8.39 14.20
N ARG A 415 -13.29 8.93 15.21
CA ARG A 415 -12.65 9.44 16.44
C ARG A 415 -12.11 8.34 17.36
N GLY A 416 -12.56 7.11 17.20
CA GLY A 416 -12.07 5.97 17.98
C GLY A 416 -10.89 5.27 17.30
N GLY A 417 -10.59 4.08 17.81
CA GLY A 417 -9.59 3.16 17.26
C GLY A 417 -8.29 3.10 18.05
N PRO A 418 -7.50 2.04 17.83
CA PRO A 418 -6.23 1.81 18.54
C PRO A 418 -5.07 2.69 18.04
N LEU A 419 -5.21 3.42 16.94
CA LEU A 419 -4.15 4.29 16.43
C LEU A 419 -3.93 5.51 17.34
N GLN A 420 -2.70 5.69 17.80
CA GLN A 420 -2.30 6.77 18.70
C GLN A 420 -1.06 7.51 18.19
N ALA A 421 -0.83 8.70 18.73
CA ALA A 421 0.40 9.46 18.51
C ALA A 421 1.45 9.09 19.57
N GLY A 422 2.74 9.17 19.21
CA GLY A 422 3.86 8.95 20.13
C GLY A 422 4.78 7.80 19.77
N GLY A 423 4.56 7.16 18.60
CA GLY A 423 5.45 6.15 18.03
C GLY A 423 5.42 4.78 18.70
N GLY A 424 4.33 4.48 19.41
CA GLY A 424 4.07 3.17 20.01
C GLY A 424 5.01 2.81 21.14
N ASP A 425 5.00 1.51 21.47
CA ASP A 425 5.73 1.00 22.61
C ASP A 425 7.25 1.03 22.38
N ARG A 426 8.00 1.31 23.45
CA ARG A 426 9.46 1.41 23.43
C ARG A 426 10.07 0.81 24.69
N LEU A 427 11.19 0.11 24.52
CA LEU A 427 12.01 -0.34 25.64
C LEU A 427 12.72 0.83 26.31
N ALA A 428 13.19 0.62 27.54
CA ALA A 428 14.09 1.56 28.18
C ALA A 428 15.36 1.73 27.34
N VAL A 429 15.94 2.94 27.30
CA VAL A 429 17.07 3.28 26.42
C VAL A 429 18.24 2.29 26.61
N ALA A 430 18.58 1.94 27.85
CA ALA A 430 19.64 0.97 28.13
C ALA A 430 19.37 -0.43 27.54
N GLN A 431 18.11 -0.89 27.56
CA GLN A 431 17.71 -2.18 26.99
C GLN A 431 17.76 -2.13 25.46
N ALA A 432 17.28 -1.04 24.86
CA ALA A 432 17.33 -0.83 23.42
C ALA A 432 18.78 -0.77 22.90
N ASP A 433 19.67 -0.07 23.62
CA ASP A 433 21.09 0.03 23.29
C ASP A 433 21.80 -1.33 23.44
N GLU A 434 21.43 -2.14 24.44
CA GLU A 434 21.95 -3.51 24.61
C GLU A 434 21.50 -4.43 23.46
N LEU A 435 20.23 -4.36 23.04
CA LEU A 435 19.75 -5.10 21.87
C LEU A 435 20.49 -4.67 20.61
N ALA A 436 20.59 -3.37 20.32
CA ALA A 436 21.25 -2.85 19.13
C ALA A 436 22.73 -3.25 19.05
N ARG A 437 23.43 -3.23 20.19
CA ARG A 437 24.85 -3.60 20.28
C ARG A 437 25.10 -5.10 20.20
N THR A 438 24.26 -5.91 20.83
CA THR A 438 24.45 -7.38 20.86
C THR A 438 23.79 -8.07 19.67
N GLY A 439 22.85 -7.39 19.00
CA GLY A 439 21.99 -7.93 17.95
C GLY A 439 21.07 -9.06 18.43
N ARG A 440 20.99 -9.32 19.75
CA ARG A 440 20.07 -10.30 20.33
C ARG A 440 18.62 -9.89 20.10
N SER A 441 17.70 -10.84 20.17
CA SER A 441 16.30 -10.59 19.88
C SER A 441 15.46 -10.27 21.12
N VAL A 442 14.31 -9.68 20.89
CA VAL A 442 13.25 -9.52 21.88
C VAL A 442 12.04 -10.33 21.43
N LEU A 443 11.50 -11.12 22.35
CA LEU A 443 10.25 -11.86 22.16
C LEU A 443 9.11 -11.02 22.72
N VAL A 444 8.21 -10.54 21.87
CA VAL A 444 7.02 -9.80 22.27
C VAL A 444 5.84 -10.76 22.24
N LEU A 445 5.24 -11.01 23.40
CA LEU A 445 4.02 -11.82 23.49
C LEU A 445 2.84 -11.06 22.90
N GLY A 446 2.01 -11.77 22.13
CA GLY A 446 0.83 -11.22 21.49
C GLY A 446 -0.28 -10.89 22.49
N GLU A 447 -1.22 -10.04 22.07
CA GLU A 447 -2.39 -9.64 22.85
C GLU A 447 -3.62 -9.58 21.94
N GLY A 448 -4.71 -10.23 22.35
CA GLY A 448 -5.95 -10.30 21.55
C GLY A 448 -5.70 -10.89 20.16
N ASP A 449 -5.90 -10.06 19.12
CA ASP A 449 -5.71 -10.43 17.70
C ASP A 449 -4.26 -10.29 17.21
N GLN A 450 -3.33 -9.88 18.08
CA GLN A 450 -1.89 -9.80 17.77
C GLN A 450 -1.20 -11.12 18.12
N LEU A 451 -0.38 -11.61 17.18
CA LEU A 451 0.40 -12.85 17.34
C LEU A 451 1.75 -12.55 18.01
N PRO A 452 2.38 -13.55 18.67
CA PRO A 452 3.71 -13.38 19.23
C PRO A 452 4.71 -13.11 18.11
N SER A 453 5.68 -12.24 18.38
CA SER A 453 6.73 -11.88 17.42
C SER A 453 8.09 -11.87 18.08
N GLN A 454 9.12 -12.16 17.29
CA GLN A 454 10.50 -12.10 17.72
C GLN A 454 11.28 -11.23 16.73
N SER A 455 11.95 -10.18 17.20
CA SER A 455 12.75 -9.28 16.35
C SER A 455 14.14 -9.07 16.94
N GLY A 456 15.17 -9.13 16.09
CA GLY A 456 16.58 -8.99 16.45
C GLY A 456 17.06 -7.55 16.48
N GLY A 457 17.79 -7.19 17.54
CA GLY A 457 18.45 -5.89 17.69
C GLY A 457 17.52 -4.73 18.05
N ARG A 458 16.20 -4.94 18.05
CA ARG A 458 15.18 -3.90 18.28
C ARG A 458 13.82 -4.53 18.56
N LEU A 459 12.86 -3.72 19.03
CA LEU A 459 11.44 -4.09 19.04
C LEU A 459 10.89 -4.26 17.60
N PRO A 460 9.79 -5.02 17.43
CA PRO A 460 9.12 -5.17 16.14
C PRO A 460 8.76 -3.81 15.51
N LEU A 461 9.09 -3.63 14.23
CA LEU A 461 8.76 -2.45 13.44
C LEU A 461 7.78 -2.78 12.31
N PHE A 462 7.20 -1.75 11.70
CA PHE A 462 6.32 -1.87 10.55
C PHE A 462 6.94 -2.75 9.45
N GLY A 463 6.21 -3.80 9.08
CA GLY A 463 6.58 -4.77 8.05
C GLY A 463 7.41 -5.95 8.50
N ASP A 464 7.85 -6.01 9.76
CA ASP A 464 8.39 -7.26 10.34
C ASP A 464 7.31 -8.36 10.31
N ASP A 465 6.03 -7.99 10.48
CA ASP A 465 4.86 -8.85 10.42
C ASP A 465 4.48 -9.31 8.99
N GLN A 466 5.17 -8.80 7.97
CA GLN A 466 4.95 -9.13 6.56
C GLN A 466 6.02 -10.08 6.01
N LEU A 467 7.08 -10.31 6.77
CA LEU A 467 8.11 -11.29 6.42
C LEU A 467 7.58 -12.68 6.71
N ALA A 468 7.60 -13.54 5.70
CA ALA A 468 7.25 -14.95 5.86
C ALA A 468 8.26 -15.61 6.81
N LEU A 469 7.77 -16.19 7.92
CA LEU A 469 8.63 -16.86 8.88
C LEU A 469 9.09 -18.22 8.35
N ALA A 470 10.23 -18.70 8.86
CA ALA A 470 10.70 -20.05 8.55
C ALA A 470 9.68 -21.12 9.01
N PRO A 471 9.58 -22.27 8.31
CA PRO A 471 8.67 -23.34 8.69
C PRO A 471 8.83 -23.77 10.16
N GLY A 472 7.73 -23.81 10.90
CA GLY A 472 7.71 -24.20 12.32
C GLY A 472 8.01 -23.08 13.32
N ALA A 473 8.61 -21.96 12.90
CA ALA A 473 8.80 -20.80 13.77
C ALA A 473 7.48 -20.21 14.32
N PRO A 474 6.40 -20.06 13.54
CA PRO A 474 5.13 -19.55 14.07
C PRO A 474 4.55 -20.43 15.19
N ASP A 475 4.55 -21.75 15.00
CA ASP A 475 4.00 -22.69 15.98
C ASP A 475 4.89 -22.74 17.24
N ARG A 476 6.21 -22.55 17.08
CA ARG A 476 7.16 -22.42 18.19
C ARG A 476 6.90 -21.16 19.03
N LEU A 477 6.77 -20.00 18.39
CA LEU A 477 6.46 -18.73 19.07
C LEU A 477 5.13 -18.82 19.82
N ALA A 478 4.10 -19.42 19.19
CA ALA A 478 2.82 -19.68 19.84
C ALA A 478 2.97 -20.62 21.06
N SER A 479 3.78 -21.67 20.95
CA SER A 479 4.02 -22.59 22.07
C SER A 479 4.73 -21.92 23.26
N TRP A 480 5.67 -21.00 22.99
CA TRP A 480 6.31 -20.20 24.03
C TRP A 480 5.34 -19.22 24.68
N GLN A 481 4.51 -18.54 23.90
CA GLN A 481 3.47 -17.67 24.45
C GLN A 481 2.53 -18.44 25.38
N ILE A 482 2.01 -19.60 24.95
CA ILE A 482 1.12 -20.43 25.77
C ILE A 482 1.79 -20.84 27.09
N ALA A 483 3.06 -21.25 27.05
CA ALA A 483 3.82 -21.68 28.24
C ALA A 483 4.16 -20.53 29.21
N LEU A 484 4.12 -19.29 28.75
CA LEU A 484 4.37 -18.08 29.56
C LEU A 484 3.07 -17.44 30.05
N GLU A 485 1.96 -17.58 29.31
CA GLU A 485 0.62 -17.15 29.74
C GLU A 485 -0.01 -18.12 30.74
N GLN A 486 0.35 -19.41 30.68
CA GLN A 486 -0.09 -20.45 31.61
C GLN A 486 1.12 -21.08 32.31
N PRO A 487 1.74 -20.38 33.28
CA PRO A 487 3.03 -20.77 33.81
C PRO A 487 2.98 -22.13 34.52
N SER A 488 3.93 -23.01 34.20
CA SER A 488 4.14 -24.28 34.90
C SER A 488 5.63 -24.65 34.89
N THR A 489 6.08 -25.34 35.94
CA THR A 489 7.51 -25.56 36.22
C THR A 489 8.30 -26.13 35.04
N GLY A 490 7.71 -27.05 34.26
CA GLY A 490 8.36 -27.67 33.10
C GLY A 490 8.28 -26.81 31.84
N SER A 491 7.08 -26.40 31.44
CA SER A 491 6.87 -25.72 30.16
C SER A 491 7.46 -24.30 30.15
N THR A 492 7.32 -23.56 31.25
CA THR A 492 7.88 -22.20 31.39
C THR A 492 9.40 -22.23 31.32
N ARG A 493 10.06 -23.18 31.98
CA ARG A 493 11.52 -23.34 31.89
C ARG A 493 11.97 -23.67 30.47
N ALA A 494 11.29 -24.61 29.81
CA ALA A 494 11.61 -24.99 28.43
C ALA A 494 11.39 -23.84 27.44
N ALA A 495 10.35 -23.02 27.64
CA ALA A 495 10.08 -21.85 26.82
C ALA A 495 11.15 -20.77 27.01
N LEU A 496 11.52 -20.45 28.26
CA LEU A 496 12.56 -19.46 28.55
C LEU A 496 13.94 -19.90 28.05
N SER A 497 14.31 -21.18 28.24
CA SER A 497 15.59 -21.70 27.75
C SER A 497 15.62 -21.82 26.22
N GLY A 498 14.51 -22.22 25.59
CA GLY A 498 14.35 -22.26 24.15
C GLY A 498 14.43 -20.86 23.51
N ALA A 499 13.74 -19.88 24.08
CA ALA A 499 13.81 -18.49 23.64
C ALA A 499 15.21 -17.89 23.84
N ALA A 500 15.88 -18.19 24.96
CA ALA A 500 17.26 -17.75 25.16
C ALA A 500 18.22 -18.38 24.13
N ALA A 501 18.06 -19.68 23.83
CA ALA A 501 18.85 -20.37 22.82
C ALA A 501 18.61 -19.82 21.40
N SER A 502 17.39 -19.39 21.08
CA SER A 502 17.07 -18.68 19.82
C SER A 502 17.62 -17.24 19.77
N GLY A 503 18.38 -16.82 20.78
CA GLY A 503 19.05 -15.53 20.85
C GLY A 503 18.22 -14.44 21.51
N ALA A 504 17.04 -14.75 22.06
CA ALA A 504 16.24 -13.75 22.78
C ALA A 504 16.96 -13.29 24.05
N LEU A 505 17.03 -11.99 24.29
CA LEU A 505 17.56 -11.35 25.49
C LEU A 505 16.42 -10.89 26.41
N PHE A 506 15.36 -10.35 25.82
CA PHE A 506 14.21 -9.85 26.55
C PHE A 506 12.92 -10.54 26.10
N VAL A 507 11.97 -10.67 27.04
CA VAL A 507 10.59 -11.07 26.77
C VAL A 507 9.66 -9.96 27.26
N VAL A 508 8.80 -9.44 26.39
CA VAL A 508 7.81 -8.41 26.73
C VAL A 508 6.46 -9.09 26.91
N LEU A 509 5.90 -8.98 28.12
CA LEU A 509 4.62 -9.60 28.48
C LEU A 509 3.43 -8.78 27.93
N PRO A 510 2.23 -9.37 27.75
CA PRO A 510 1.03 -8.64 27.37
C PRO A 510 0.67 -7.57 28.41
N HIS A 511 -0.15 -6.58 28.04
CA HIS A 511 -0.59 -5.56 29.00
C HIS A 511 -1.33 -6.20 30.18
N GLY A 512 -1.03 -5.73 31.40
CA GLY A 512 -1.65 -6.23 32.63
C GLY A 512 -1.15 -7.59 33.11
N ALA A 513 -0.26 -8.28 32.37
CA ALA A 513 0.34 -9.52 32.82
C ALA A 513 1.45 -9.28 33.87
N GLU A 514 1.46 -10.12 34.91
CA GLU A 514 2.47 -10.05 35.97
C GLU A 514 3.65 -11.00 35.69
N ALA A 515 4.87 -10.50 35.92
CA ALA A 515 6.12 -11.24 35.82
C ALA A 515 6.36 -12.17 37.01
N SER A 516 5.80 -11.85 38.18
CA SER A 516 6.09 -12.53 39.45
C SER A 516 5.87 -14.05 39.40
N PRO A 517 4.79 -14.59 38.78
CA PRO A 517 4.60 -16.03 38.65
C PRO A 517 5.69 -16.72 37.82
N ILE A 518 6.13 -16.09 36.72
CA ILE A 518 7.15 -16.63 35.81
C ILE A 518 8.52 -16.63 36.51
N VAL A 519 8.86 -15.52 37.17
CA VAL A 519 10.13 -15.37 37.91
C VAL A 519 10.19 -16.34 39.10
N ALA A 520 9.09 -16.53 39.82
CA ALA A 520 9.03 -17.48 40.93
C ALA A 520 9.26 -18.94 40.48
N LEU A 521 8.78 -19.30 39.28
CA LEU A 521 8.99 -20.63 38.73
C LEU A 521 10.42 -20.83 38.24
N ALA A 522 11.08 -19.82 37.68
CA ALA A 522 12.41 -19.96 37.06
C ALA A 522 13.39 -18.82 37.43
N PRO A 523 13.68 -18.61 38.73
CA PRO A 523 14.48 -17.47 39.20
C PRO A 523 15.93 -17.47 38.70
N ASP A 524 16.43 -18.63 38.26
CA ASP A 524 17.75 -18.84 37.66
C ASP A 524 17.80 -18.52 36.16
N LEU A 525 16.64 -18.44 35.48
CA LEU A 525 16.56 -18.20 34.04
C LEU A 525 16.11 -16.79 33.68
N VAL A 526 15.42 -16.10 34.59
CA VAL A 526 14.79 -14.82 34.27
C VAL A 526 14.82 -13.82 35.42
N ALA A 527 14.99 -12.54 35.09
CA ALA A 527 14.87 -11.42 36.02
C ALA A 527 13.91 -10.36 35.47
N THR A 528 13.22 -9.64 36.34
CA THR A 528 12.39 -8.49 35.95
C THR A 528 13.27 -7.28 35.65
N GLU A 529 12.93 -6.55 34.60
CA GLU A 529 13.61 -5.33 34.18
C GLU A 529 12.65 -4.14 34.17
N SER A 530 13.19 -2.96 33.86
CA SER A 530 12.38 -1.75 33.66
C SER A 530 11.26 -2.02 32.63
N PRO A 531 9.99 -1.66 32.93
CA PRO A 531 8.89 -1.88 32.01
C PRO A 531 9.04 -1.03 30.74
N THR A 532 8.29 -1.39 29.72
CA THR A 532 8.19 -0.57 28.51
C THR A 532 7.49 0.75 28.78
N ARG A 533 7.56 1.68 27.82
CA ARG A 533 6.94 3.00 27.94
C ARG A 533 5.42 2.92 28.19
N ASP A 534 4.77 1.92 27.60
CA ASP A 534 3.33 1.68 27.77
C ASP A 534 3.00 0.87 29.04
N GLY A 535 4.02 0.56 29.86
CA GLY A 535 3.87 -0.10 31.15
C GLY A 535 3.87 -1.62 31.09
N ARG A 536 4.18 -2.22 29.93
CA ARG A 536 4.29 -3.69 29.81
C ARG A 536 5.52 -4.17 30.57
N GLN A 537 5.39 -5.27 31.28
CA GLN A 537 6.51 -5.83 32.03
C GLN A 537 7.51 -6.50 31.09
N VAL A 538 8.80 -6.28 31.36
CA VAL A 538 9.91 -6.82 30.59
C VAL A 538 10.69 -7.80 31.46
N LEU A 539 10.99 -8.96 30.90
CA LEU A 539 11.77 -10.02 31.50
C LEU A 539 13.11 -10.14 30.78
N ARG A 540 14.21 -10.21 31.52
CA ARG A 540 15.56 -10.49 30.99
C ARG A 540 15.90 -11.96 31.12
N LEU A 541 16.32 -12.57 30.03
CA LEU A 541 16.80 -13.95 29.99
C LEU A 541 18.26 -14.01 30.43
N LEU A 542 18.52 -14.73 31.51
CA LEU A 542 19.82 -14.90 32.15
C LEU A 542 20.74 -15.96 31.51
N PRO A 543 20.25 -17.01 30.80
CA PRO A 543 21.14 -17.98 30.19
C PRO A 543 22.15 -17.35 29.22
N PRO A 544 23.40 -17.85 29.19
CA PRO A 544 24.43 -17.35 28.29
C PRO A 544 24.04 -17.66 26.85
N ALA A 545 23.78 -16.60 26.08
CA ALA A 545 23.38 -16.69 24.68
C ALA A 545 23.87 -15.46 23.90
N GLY A 546 23.94 -15.61 22.59
CA GLY A 546 24.30 -14.57 21.63
C GLY A 546 23.74 -14.93 20.26
N GLN A 547 24.02 -14.11 19.24
CA GLN A 547 23.69 -14.48 17.86
C GLN A 547 24.44 -15.73 17.39
N VAL A 548 25.63 -15.96 17.95
CA VAL A 548 26.45 -17.14 17.70
C VAL A 548 27.00 -17.65 19.03
N VAL A 549 26.91 -18.96 19.25
CA VAL A 549 27.41 -19.60 20.47
C VAL A 549 28.21 -20.86 20.13
N LEU A 550 29.29 -21.09 20.86
CA LEU A 550 30.04 -22.33 20.83
C LEU A 550 29.51 -23.25 21.93
N VAL A 551 29.04 -24.43 21.53
CA VAL A 551 28.37 -25.41 22.39
C VAL A 551 29.31 -26.60 22.63
N PRO A 552 29.53 -27.01 23.90
CA PRO A 552 30.39 -28.14 24.23
C PRO A 552 29.72 -29.49 23.91
N PRO A 553 30.47 -30.60 23.81
CA PRO A 553 29.96 -31.89 23.32
C PRO A 553 28.72 -32.44 24.05
N GLY A 554 28.62 -32.26 25.37
CA GLY A 554 27.47 -32.72 26.15
C GLY A 554 26.16 -32.01 25.78
N VAL A 555 26.21 -30.68 25.66
CA VAL A 555 25.07 -29.85 25.24
C VAL A 555 24.84 -29.98 23.73
N ALA A 556 25.90 -30.20 22.94
CA ALA A 556 25.81 -30.43 21.51
C ALA A 556 24.97 -31.68 21.20
N LYS A 557 25.24 -32.81 21.88
CA LYS A 557 24.44 -34.04 21.72
C LYS A 557 22.97 -33.80 22.06
N GLN A 558 22.69 -33.02 23.11
CA GLN A 558 21.33 -32.66 23.49
C GLN A 558 20.67 -31.75 22.45
N SER A 559 21.40 -30.80 21.88
CA SER A 559 20.88 -29.89 20.86
C SER A 559 20.41 -30.62 19.60
N VAL A 560 21.08 -31.71 19.21
CA VAL A 560 20.69 -32.49 18.02
C VAL A 560 19.43 -33.33 18.27
N THR A 561 19.15 -33.75 19.51
CA THR A 561 18.02 -34.64 19.83
C THR A 561 16.85 -33.95 20.52
N GLY A 562 17.09 -32.80 21.14
CA GLY A 562 16.11 -32.05 21.94
C GLY A 562 15.59 -30.81 21.22
N THR A 563 14.62 -30.15 21.85
CA THR A 563 13.96 -28.94 21.35
C THR A 563 14.24 -27.69 22.19
N SER A 564 14.77 -27.87 23.40
CA SER A 564 15.16 -26.78 24.30
C SER A 564 16.32 -27.21 25.21
N PRO A 565 17.23 -26.29 25.57
CA PRO A 565 18.31 -26.59 26.51
C PRO A 565 17.81 -26.89 27.92
N THR A 566 18.36 -27.94 28.53
CA THR A 566 18.23 -28.19 29.98
C THR A 566 19.49 -27.81 30.76
N SER A 567 20.60 -27.58 30.06
CA SER A 567 21.85 -27.11 30.63
C SER A 567 22.56 -26.18 29.64
N THR A 568 23.13 -25.10 30.15
CA THR A 568 23.96 -24.14 29.40
C THR A 568 25.40 -24.12 29.89
N LEU A 569 25.80 -25.14 30.66
CA LEU A 569 27.16 -25.24 31.19
C LEU A 569 28.18 -25.32 30.06
N GLY A 570 29.13 -24.39 30.05
CA GLY A 570 30.20 -24.32 29.06
C GLY A 570 29.78 -23.78 27.69
N VAL A 571 28.54 -23.28 27.55
CA VAL A 571 28.12 -22.53 26.36
C VAL A 571 28.79 -21.16 26.39
N THR A 572 29.51 -20.82 25.32
CA THR A 572 30.27 -19.57 25.23
C THR A 572 29.76 -18.72 24.08
N PRO A 573 29.34 -17.46 24.31
CA PRO A 573 28.98 -16.56 23.22
C PRO A 573 30.21 -16.23 22.37
N VAL A 574 30.03 -16.18 21.07
CA VAL A 574 31.06 -15.82 20.10
C VAL A 574 30.72 -14.45 19.55
N GLU A 575 31.70 -13.55 19.52
CA GLU A 575 31.54 -12.22 18.94
C GLU A 575 31.51 -12.30 17.40
N ALA A 576 30.33 -12.59 16.88
CA ALA A 576 30.04 -12.64 15.45
C ALA A 576 28.58 -12.27 15.18
N GLY A 577 28.35 -11.62 14.03
CA GLY A 577 27.03 -11.16 13.60
C GLY A 577 26.42 -12.01 12.49
N LEU A 578 25.10 -12.17 12.50
CA LEU A 578 24.31 -12.75 11.42
C LEU A 578 24.04 -11.71 10.31
N PRO A 579 23.88 -12.13 9.04
CA PRO A 579 23.82 -13.51 8.55
C PRO A 579 25.18 -14.09 8.10
N SER A 580 26.28 -13.33 8.17
CA SER A 580 27.60 -13.78 7.72
C SER A 580 28.58 -13.92 8.88
N VAL A 581 28.81 -15.16 9.32
CA VAL A 581 29.65 -15.51 10.46
C VAL A 581 30.99 -16.01 9.95
N ARG A 582 32.08 -15.38 10.40
CA ARG A 582 33.45 -15.84 10.13
C ARG A 582 34.22 -15.90 11.43
N VAL A 583 34.50 -17.10 11.90
CA VAL A 583 35.11 -17.33 13.22
C VAL A 583 36.29 -18.26 13.06
N ARG A 584 37.40 -17.92 13.73
CA ARG A 584 38.54 -18.83 13.87
C ARG A 584 38.42 -19.51 15.23
N VAL A 585 38.27 -20.83 15.23
CA VAL A 585 38.09 -21.60 16.46
C VAL A 585 39.42 -22.22 16.88
N SER A 586 39.72 -22.12 18.18
CA SER A 586 40.90 -22.73 18.80
C SER A 586 40.75 -24.25 18.98
N GLU A 587 41.87 -24.93 19.25
CA GLU A 587 41.86 -26.35 19.56
C GLU A 587 40.92 -26.68 20.72
N GLY A 588 40.35 -27.88 20.69
CA GLY A 588 39.50 -28.33 21.79
C GLY A 588 38.92 -29.72 21.56
N VAL A 589 38.06 -30.12 22.50
CA VAL A 589 37.46 -31.45 22.53
C VAL A 589 36.63 -31.70 21.25
N PRO A 590 36.71 -32.89 20.64
CA PRO A 590 35.86 -33.23 19.49
C PRO A 590 34.37 -33.19 19.86
N GLY A 591 33.53 -32.85 18.88
CA GLY A 591 32.07 -32.83 19.05
C GLY A 591 31.49 -31.48 19.52
N ARG A 592 32.26 -30.39 19.47
CA ARG A 592 31.75 -29.03 19.66
C ARG A 592 30.89 -28.61 18.47
N LEU A 593 29.85 -27.82 18.73
CA LEU A 593 29.00 -27.24 17.70
C LEU A 593 29.07 -25.71 17.77
N LEU A 594 29.23 -25.06 16.62
CA LEU A 594 28.96 -23.63 16.47
C LEU A 594 27.49 -23.48 16.11
N VAL A 595 26.67 -22.95 17.01
CA VAL A 595 25.22 -22.79 16.85
C VAL A 595 24.91 -21.32 16.61
N LEU A 596 24.11 -21.03 15.59
CA LEU A 596 23.65 -19.69 15.22
C LEU A 596 22.21 -19.52 15.70
N GLY A 597 21.88 -18.32 16.18
CA GLY A 597 20.53 -17.84 16.46
C GLY A 597 19.71 -17.59 15.19
N ALA A 598 19.80 -18.50 14.21
CA ALA A 598 19.18 -18.41 12.90
C ALA A 598 18.40 -19.69 12.59
N GLU A 599 17.20 -19.57 12.05
CA GLU A 599 16.39 -20.69 11.57
C GLU A 599 17.05 -21.41 10.38
N VAL A 600 16.89 -22.73 10.32
CA VAL A 600 17.35 -23.57 9.22
C VAL A 600 16.42 -23.39 8.03
N GLU A 601 16.92 -22.74 7.00
CA GLU A 601 16.23 -22.52 5.73
C GLU A 601 17.16 -22.76 4.52
N PRO A 602 16.62 -22.94 3.30
CA PRO A 602 17.43 -23.02 2.10
C PRO A 602 18.26 -21.74 1.89
N GLY A 603 19.57 -21.89 1.65
CA GLY A 603 20.48 -20.77 1.35
C GLY A 603 21.68 -20.66 2.27
N TRP A 604 21.62 -21.26 3.46
CA TRP A 604 22.76 -21.36 4.35
C TRP A 604 23.86 -22.27 3.78
N ARG A 605 25.11 -21.81 3.89
CA ARG A 605 26.31 -22.56 3.49
C ARG A 605 27.34 -22.46 4.61
N ALA A 606 27.92 -23.60 4.96
CA ALA A 606 28.98 -23.69 5.94
C ALA A 606 30.25 -24.24 5.28
N THR A 607 31.38 -23.61 5.58
CA THR A 607 32.70 -24.12 5.20
C THR A 607 33.62 -24.14 6.41
N VAL A 608 34.44 -25.17 6.49
CA VAL A 608 35.47 -25.34 7.51
C VAL A 608 36.79 -25.51 6.77
N ASP A 609 37.70 -24.55 6.94
CA ASP A 609 38.97 -24.46 6.20
C ASP A 609 38.80 -24.57 4.67
N GLY A 610 37.72 -23.96 4.16
CA GLY A 610 37.37 -23.94 2.74
C GLY A 610 36.63 -25.20 2.24
N GLN A 611 36.47 -26.23 3.07
CA GLN A 611 35.70 -27.42 2.73
C GLN A 611 34.23 -27.28 3.12
N VAL A 612 33.33 -27.55 2.18
CA VAL A 612 31.87 -27.50 2.44
C VAL A 612 31.50 -28.53 3.49
N THR A 613 30.84 -28.07 4.54
CA THR A 613 30.44 -28.88 5.70
C THR A 613 28.92 -28.87 5.82
N PRO A 614 28.27 -30.01 6.14
CA PRO A 614 26.83 -30.05 6.30
C PRO A 614 26.38 -29.24 7.52
N ILE A 615 25.21 -28.61 7.38
CA ILE A 615 24.51 -27.93 8.47
C ILE A 615 23.73 -28.99 9.26
N VAL A 616 23.88 -28.94 10.58
CA VAL A 616 23.16 -29.79 11.53
C VAL A 616 22.10 -28.94 12.23
N PRO A 617 20.82 -29.31 12.22
CA PRO A 617 19.79 -28.61 12.98
C PRO A 617 20.05 -28.76 14.48
N ALA A 618 20.30 -27.65 15.18
CA ALA A 618 20.34 -27.59 16.64
C ALA A 618 18.96 -27.19 17.18
N TRP A 619 18.55 -27.80 18.29
CA TRP A 619 17.25 -27.65 18.93
C TRP A 619 16.07 -27.86 17.96
N GLY A 620 16.29 -28.66 16.91
CA GLY A 620 15.34 -28.94 15.84
C GLY A 620 15.10 -27.82 14.83
N HIS A 621 15.78 -26.66 14.95
CA HIS A 621 15.45 -25.49 14.11
C HIS A 621 16.60 -24.52 13.84
N GLN A 622 17.66 -24.52 14.64
CA GLN A 622 18.76 -23.57 14.52
C GLN A 622 19.88 -24.11 13.62
N VAL A 623 20.54 -23.21 12.89
CA VAL A 623 21.71 -23.56 12.09
C VAL A 623 22.87 -23.89 13.01
N ALA A 624 23.45 -25.09 12.87
CA ALA A 624 24.69 -25.44 13.57
C ALA A 624 25.69 -26.13 12.65
N VAL A 625 26.97 -25.99 12.99
CA VAL A 625 28.10 -26.57 12.25
C VAL A 625 29.04 -27.25 13.21
N ALA A 626 29.47 -28.47 12.86
CA ALA A 626 30.45 -29.21 13.64
C ALA A 626 31.83 -28.55 13.54
N VAL A 627 32.44 -28.31 14.70
CA VAL A 627 33.76 -27.70 14.77
C VAL A 627 34.83 -28.79 14.99
N PRO A 628 35.88 -28.84 14.15
CA PRO A 628 37.00 -29.76 14.35
C PRO A 628 37.73 -29.57 15.69
N PRO A 629 38.49 -30.59 16.14
CA PRO A 629 39.33 -30.48 17.32
C PRO A 629 40.58 -29.61 17.09
N THR A 630 40.99 -29.43 15.84
CA THR A 630 42.14 -28.58 15.44
C THR A 630 41.73 -27.14 15.20
N VAL A 631 42.71 -26.23 15.21
CA VAL A 631 42.50 -24.83 14.80
C VAL A 631 41.92 -24.81 13.40
N SER A 632 40.77 -24.16 13.23
CA SER A 632 40.04 -24.12 11.96
C SER A 632 39.29 -22.80 11.79
N THR A 633 39.14 -22.40 10.53
CA THR A 633 38.33 -21.23 10.15
C THR A 633 36.96 -21.71 9.71
N VAL A 634 35.93 -21.35 10.47
CA VAL A 634 34.53 -21.69 10.20
C VAL A 634 33.84 -20.46 9.61
N ILE A 635 33.31 -20.61 8.40
CA ILE A 635 32.53 -19.59 7.73
C ILE A 635 31.12 -20.13 7.51
N VAL A 636 30.12 -19.42 8.04
CA VAL A 636 28.71 -19.73 7.83
C VAL A 636 28.03 -18.48 7.28
N GLU A 637 27.46 -18.58 6.10
CA GLU A 637 26.83 -17.44 5.43
C GLU A 637 25.54 -17.87 4.71
N HIS A 638 24.62 -16.91 4.59
CA HIS A 638 23.41 -17.06 3.80
C HIS A 638 23.57 -16.39 2.42
N SER A 639 23.22 -17.11 1.36
CA SER A 639 23.39 -16.64 -0.03
C SER A 639 22.27 -15.70 -0.48
N SER A 640 22.61 -14.44 -0.79
CA SER A 640 21.70 -13.43 -1.37
C SER A 640 21.71 -13.33 -2.91
N THR A 641 22.48 -14.17 -3.62
CA THR A 641 22.80 -13.94 -5.04
C THR A 641 21.57 -13.79 -5.95
N LEU A 642 20.54 -14.63 -5.76
CA LEU A 642 19.31 -14.54 -6.56
C LEU A 642 18.62 -13.19 -6.35
N ARG A 643 18.56 -12.73 -5.10
CA ARG A 643 17.95 -11.45 -4.75
C ARG A 643 18.71 -10.29 -5.37
N ASP A 644 20.04 -10.31 -5.32
CA ASP A 644 20.86 -9.25 -5.90
C ASP A 644 20.62 -9.11 -7.41
N VAL A 645 20.45 -10.23 -8.12
CA VAL A 645 20.06 -10.23 -9.54
C VAL A 645 18.65 -9.66 -9.75
N LEU A 646 17.68 -10.03 -8.90
CA LEU A 646 16.31 -9.50 -8.98
C LEU A 646 16.25 -7.99 -8.72
N LEU A 647 17.04 -7.48 -7.77
CA LEU A 647 17.17 -6.03 -7.51
C LEU A 647 17.77 -5.30 -8.70
N LEU A 648 18.73 -5.91 -9.43
CA LEU A 648 19.27 -5.31 -10.65
C LEU A 648 18.20 -5.20 -11.76
N VAL A 649 17.33 -6.21 -11.89
CA VAL A 649 16.19 -6.16 -12.81
C VAL A 649 15.19 -5.08 -12.39
N GLU A 650 14.91 -4.95 -11.10
CA GLU A 650 14.05 -3.89 -10.55
C GLU A 650 14.60 -2.49 -10.91
N ILE A 651 15.89 -2.25 -10.71
CA ILE A 651 16.55 -0.99 -11.09
C ILE A 651 16.36 -0.70 -12.58
N ALA A 652 16.55 -1.70 -13.44
CA ALA A 652 16.32 -1.55 -14.88
C ALA A 652 14.85 -1.20 -15.20
N ALA A 653 13.89 -1.81 -14.49
CA ALA A 653 12.47 -1.52 -14.63
C ALA A 653 12.12 -0.10 -14.16
N VAL A 654 12.71 0.37 -13.05
CA VAL A 654 12.55 1.75 -12.55
C VAL A 654 13.07 2.74 -13.58
N LEU A 655 14.27 2.51 -14.14
CA LEU A 655 14.84 3.35 -15.19
C LEU A 655 13.95 3.38 -16.44
N PHE A 656 13.45 2.22 -16.87
CA PHE A 656 12.52 2.12 -18.00
C PHE A 656 11.23 2.91 -17.74
N ALA A 657 10.63 2.77 -16.55
CA ALA A 657 9.42 3.48 -16.18
C ALA A 657 9.66 5.00 -16.16
N ALA A 658 10.77 5.45 -15.57
CA ALA A 658 11.15 6.85 -15.52
C ALA A 658 11.35 7.47 -16.92
N LEU A 659 12.05 6.76 -17.82
CA LEU A 659 12.29 7.23 -19.19
C LEU A 659 11.02 7.26 -20.04
N THR A 660 10.11 6.29 -19.85
CA THR A 660 8.90 6.17 -20.68
C THR A 660 7.70 6.96 -20.15
N ALA A 661 7.70 7.34 -18.87
CA ALA A 661 6.67 8.17 -18.25
C ALA A 661 6.70 9.64 -18.71
N VAL A 662 7.82 10.11 -19.27
CA VAL A 662 7.95 11.49 -19.78
C VAL A 662 7.18 11.63 -21.10
N PRO A 663 6.26 12.62 -21.24
CA PRO A 663 5.54 12.83 -22.48
C PRO A 663 6.52 13.25 -23.60
N GLY A 664 6.51 12.53 -24.72
CA GLY A 664 7.35 12.83 -25.88
C GLY A 664 7.14 14.28 -26.36
N ARG A 665 8.25 15.00 -26.61
CA ARG A 665 8.23 16.39 -27.09
C ARG A 665 7.37 16.48 -28.36
N ARG A 666 6.36 17.37 -28.34
CA ARG A 666 5.61 17.74 -29.55
C ARG A 666 6.60 18.40 -30.51
N ARG A 667 6.98 17.76 -31.61
CA ARG A 667 7.59 18.48 -32.73
C ARG A 667 6.55 19.47 -33.23
N ALA A 668 6.83 20.76 -33.12
CA ALA A 668 6.04 21.77 -33.81
C ALA A 668 6.02 21.41 -35.30
N PRO A 669 4.87 21.51 -35.99
CA PRO A 669 4.89 21.38 -37.44
C PRO A 669 5.87 22.44 -37.96
N ALA A 670 6.86 21.99 -38.75
CA ALA A 670 7.71 22.92 -39.47
C ALA A 670 6.78 23.83 -40.25
N SER A 671 6.75 25.11 -39.87
CA SER A 671 6.12 26.16 -40.66
C SER A 671 6.64 25.98 -42.09
N ALA A 672 5.74 25.79 -43.04
CA ALA A 672 6.07 25.81 -44.45
C ALA A 672 6.63 27.21 -44.79
N ALA A 673 7.94 27.38 -44.61
CA ALA A 673 8.70 28.52 -45.06
C ALA A 673 9.47 28.09 -46.30
N GLY A 674 9.07 28.64 -47.45
CA GLY A 674 9.82 28.57 -48.69
C GLY A 674 9.25 27.59 -49.73
N GLN A 675 8.10 27.91 -50.34
CA GLN A 675 7.95 27.61 -51.76
C GLN A 675 8.76 28.65 -52.53
N PRO A 676 9.74 28.27 -53.37
CA PRO A 676 10.34 29.21 -54.31
C PRO A 676 9.31 29.53 -55.40
N VAL A 677 8.98 30.80 -55.55
CA VAL A 677 8.25 31.34 -56.70
C VAL A 677 9.13 31.12 -57.93
N VAL A 678 8.74 30.19 -58.79
CA VAL A 678 9.27 30.10 -60.15
C VAL A 678 8.54 31.18 -60.94
N SER A 679 9.26 32.26 -61.25
CA SER A 679 8.84 33.29 -62.20
C SER A 679 8.90 32.72 -63.62
N ASP A 680 7.74 32.63 -64.26
CA ASP A 680 7.55 32.30 -65.67
C ASP A 680 7.84 33.55 -66.53
N PRO A 681 8.82 33.53 -67.47
CA PRO A 681 9.20 34.71 -68.25
C PRO A 681 8.43 34.91 -69.57
N ASP A 682 7.43 34.09 -69.92
CA ASP A 682 6.78 34.16 -71.26
C ASP A 682 5.26 34.47 -71.22
N ALA A 683 4.84 35.47 -70.43
CA ALA A 683 3.48 36.01 -70.49
C ALA A 683 3.43 37.27 -71.37
N GLU A 684 3.45 37.05 -72.69
CA GLU A 684 3.28 38.08 -73.71
C GLU A 684 1.87 38.68 -73.66
N VAL A 685 1.81 40.01 -73.61
CA VAL A 685 0.61 40.85 -73.51
C VAL A 685 -0.09 40.91 -74.87
N ASN A 686 -1.34 40.45 -74.93
CA ASN A 686 -2.27 40.78 -76.02
C ASN A 686 -3.51 41.47 -75.45
N LEU A 687 -3.66 42.76 -75.78
CA LEU A 687 -4.86 43.58 -75.57
C LEU A 687 -5.45 43.94 -76.95
N PRO A 688 -6.77 44.20 -77.03
CA PRO A 688 -7.59 43.83 -78.17
C PRO A 688 -7.64 44.88 -79.28
N ARG A 689 -8.09 44.44 -80.47
CA ARG A 689 -8.91 45.24 -81.38
C ARG A 689 -10.32 44.69 -81.41
#